data_AF-A0A1C9WC06-F1
#
_entry.id   AF-A0A1C9WC06-F1
#
_cell.length_a   1.000
_cell.length_b   1.000
_cell.length_c   1.000
_cell.angle_alpha   90.00
_cell.angle_beta   90.00
_cell.angle_gamma   90.00
#
_symmetry.space_group_name_H-M   'P 1'
#
loop_
_entity.id
_entity.type
_entity.pdbx_description
1 polymer ?
#
loop_
_entity_poly.entity_id
_entity_poly.type
_entity_poly.pdbx_seq_one_letter_code
_entity_poly.pdbx_strand_id
1 'polypeptide(L)'
;MTKFKGCSSRSILATAICSCLTLGAAAVPADEVTIIQPGAPGEPIRELSAEEAIQVAVTSYSPDDVRFMQDMIHHHHQALQMAELVGERTNTPEIVDLAGRINASQEDEIQFMQNWLRERGESVPKPEHHQHMQMDHKMAGMATQEQMEELAQSKASDFDRLFLELMIAHHEGAVTMVEELQEQPGSAYDPVLFEFISDITNDQTAEVERMGKLLAGLSQDPRAGLAAGYHDAGKAILNLNHEGLLSKPAGFFDPDNVAGLPPEMPKKNKGEGEEEGKENEDEWERSPFMDFANTDIAFSGDVMVAGSYHGFNIYRLQKNGLPQQVSSVVCPGGQGDVSVVGDLLIMSVEQTRARLDCGLQGVSEDASPERFRGLRIFDISDLKRPVQVGAVQTCRGSHTHSVVSGPGEDGKIIVYNSGTAPIRDEEEMPACVDSTPGDNRTALFRIDVIEIPVAEPSKARIVDSPAVFADDETGVVAGLWRGGDHGDDTQETARTDHCHDITVFPERKIAAGACSGNGILFDISNPLKPQRIDAVSDAGFAYWHSATFNNDGTKVIFTDEWGGGGRPRCRAQDPLDWGANAIYDIVDGKLEYRSHYKLPAPQSEQENCVAHNGSIVPVPGRDVFVQAWYQGGLSLVDFTDSVNPVEIGYFDRGPIDDENMVLGGYWSVYWYNGKIYGTEIARGIDVFSLQPSQYLTANEVGAAEVADMGELFNPQQQFPVRWPSKPVVAKAYLDQLTRRGAIAETMAAELYQALDSSDSLLAQRAKDQKVAGRLVILASLANVNNENDEVEEMTRAFTDSLKEIAKDLR
;
A
#
# COMPACT_ATOMS: atom_id res chain seq x y z
N MET A 1 33.99 -103.36 9.55
CA MET A 1 32.92 -102.72 10.36
C MET A 1 33.24 -101.26 10.58
N THR A 2 32.18 -100.47 10.74
CA THR A 2 32.12 -99.04 11.08
C THR A 2 33.05 -98.61 12.22
N LYS A 3 33.51 -97.34 12.17
CA LYS A 3 34.27 -96.64 13.21
C LYS A 3 33.85 -95.16 13.29
N PHE A 4 33.96 -94.43 14.40
CA PHE A 4 33.71 -94.78 15.82
C PHE A 4 33.80 -93.49 16.67
N LYS A 5 32.81 -93.20 17.53
CA LYS A 5 32.77 -92.09 18.54
C LYS A 5 32.81 -90.65 17.97
N GLY A 6 32.24 -89.63 18.62
CA GLY A 6 31.34 -89.64 19.80
C GLY A 6 31.48 -88.39 20.69
N CYS A 7 30.52 -88.18 21.61
CA CYS A 7 30.50 -87.12 22.65
C CYS A 7 30.38 -85.65 22.16
N SER A 8 29.92 -84.67 22.94
CA SER A 8 29.08 -84.70 24.16
C SER A 8 28.47 -83.31 24.44
N SER A 9 27.38 -83.28 25.23
CA SER A 9 26.90 -82.16 26.06
C SER A 9 26.23 -80.96 25.39
N ARG A 10 25.29 -80.36 26.14
CA ARG A 10 24.57 -79.13 25.82
C ARG A 10 25.30 -77.91 26.39
N SER A 11 25.26 -76.80 25.67
CA SER A 11 25.40 -75.45 26.23
C SER A 11 24.25 -74.60 25.70
N ILE A 12 23.71 -73.72 26.56
CA ILE A 12 22.60 -72.83 26.20
C ILE A 12 23.18 -71.62 25.47
N LEU A 13 22.74 -71.37 24.24
CA LEU A 13 23.14 -70.20 23.47
C LEU A 13 22.16 -69.05 23.73
N ALA A 14 22.57 -68.05 24.51
CA ALA A 14 21.86 -66.80 24.64
C ALA A 14 22.37 -65.84 23.56
N THR A 15 21.53 -65.52 22.57
CA THR A 15 21.89 -64.62 21.48
C THR A 15 21.88 -63.17 21.98
N ALA A 16 23.06 -62.56 22.11
CA ALA A 16 23.17 -61.14 22.41
C ALA A 16 22.76 -60.31 21.18
N ILE A 17 21.68 -59.53 21.31
CA ILE A 17 21.31 -58.52 20.31
C ILE A 17 22.16 -57.27 20.59
N CYS A 18 22.89 -56.79 19.59
CA CYS A 18 23.72 -55.60 19.71
C CYS A 18 22.87 -54.35 19.48
N SER A 19 22.37 -53.74 20.56
CA SER A 19 21.66 -52.46 20.49
C SER A 19 22.65 -51.31 20.26
N CYS A 20 22.77 -50.84 19.01
CA CYS A 20 23.44 -49.58 18.72
C CYS A 20 22.69 -48.43 19.40
N LEU A 21 23.33 -47.71 20.32
CA LEU A 21 22.81 -46.44 20.81
C LEU A 21 23.00 -45.38 19.73
N THR A 22 21.94 -45.13 18.95
CA THR A 22 21.75 -43.80 18.35
C THR A 22 21.50 -42.81 19.48
N LEU A 23 22.40 -41.84 19.67
CA LEU A 23 22.04 -40.63 20.40
C LEU A 23 21.03 -39.89 19.53
N GLY A 24 19.75 -40.03 19.84
CA GLY A 24 18.75 -39.09 19.36
C GLY A 24 19.12 -37.70 19.90
N ALA A 25 19.42 -36.77 19.01
CA ALA A 25 19.34 -35.36 19.38
C ALA A 25 17.90 -35.11 19.82
N ALA A 26 17.70 -34.66 21.06
CA ALA A 26 16.40 -34.17 21.46
C ALA A 26 16.11 -32.94 20.58
N ALA A 27 15.09 -33.05 19.71
CA ALA A 27 14.57 -31.87 19.05
C ALA A 27 14.11 -30.92 20.15
N VAL A 28 14.71 -29.72 20.19
CA VAL A 28 14.10 -28.61 20.93
C VAL A 28 12.76 -28.37 20.23
N PRO A 29 11.62 -28.33 20.94
CA PRO A 29 10.37 -27.94 20.31
C PRO A 29 10.57 -26.55 19.70
N ALA A 30 10.03 -26.33 18.51
CA ALA A 30 9.79 -24.96 18.09
C ALA A 30 8.84 -24.33 19.11
N ASP A 31 9.06 -23.06 19.43
CA ASP A 31 8.07 -22.29 20.20
C ASP A 31 6.85 -22.16 19.28
N GLU A 32 5.78 -22.90 19.57
CA GLU A 32 4.53 -22.83 18.80
C GLU A 32 3.97 -21.40 18.94
N VAL A 33 3.90 -20.69 17.81
CA VAL A 33 3.38 -19.32 17.77
C VAL A 33 1.91 -19.37 18.18
N THR A 34 1.56 -18.55 19.16
CA THR A 34 0.19 -18.54 19.70
C THR A 34 -0.71 -17.72 18.78
N ILE A 35 -1.70 -18.39 18.17
CA ILE A 35 -2.81 -17.74 17.46
C ILE A 35 -3.94 -17.53 18.49
N ILE A 36 -4.38 -16.28 18.67
CA ILE A 36 -5.43 -15.92 19.62
C ILE A 36 -6.57 -15.16 18.96
N GLN A 37 -7.76 -15.32 19.51
CA GLN A 37 -8.94 -14.47 19.27
C GLN A 37 -9.23 -13.70 20.56
N PRO A 38 -9.11 -12.36 20.58
CA PRO A 38 -9.54 -11.54 21.71
C PRO A 38 -11.06 -11.62 21.93
N GLY A 39 -11.51 -11.27 23.12
CA GLY A 39 -12.94 -11.02 23.38
C GLY A 39 -13.32 -9.55 23.18
N ALA A 40 -14.55 -9.20 23.54
CA ALA A 40 -14.98 -7.81 23.74
C ALA A 40 -14.12 -7.11 24.83
N PRO A 41 -14.12 -5.77 24.95
CA PRO A 41 -13.20 -5.07 25.85
C PRO A 41 -13.26 -5.55 27.32
N GLY A 42 -12.18 -6.19 27.78
CA GLY A 42 -12.05 -6.78 29.12
C GLY A 42 -12.48 -8.26 29.27
N GLU A 43 -12.98 -8.90 28.21
CA GLU A 43 -13.38 -10.32 28.20
C GLU A 43 -12.18 -11.26 27.90
N PRO A 44 -12.24 -12.54 28.30
CA PRO A 44 -11.10 -13.46 28.15
C PRO A 44 -10.83 -13.86 26.70
N ILE A 45 -9.55 -13.96 26.35
CA ILE A 45 -9.10 -14.40 25.02
C ILE A 45 -9.24 -15.92 24.84
N ARG A 46 -9.48 -16.35 23.60
CA ARG A 46 -9.45 -17.74 23.13
C ARG A 46 -8.16 -18.02 22.36
N GLU A 47 -7.63 -19.23 22.46
CA GLU A 47 -6.61 -19.74 21.54
C GLU A 47 -7.30 -20.46 20.37
N LEU A 48 -6.84 -20.24 19.15
CA LEU A 48 -7.37 -20.86 17.92
C LEU A 48 -6.35 -21.84 17.33
N SER A 49 -6.83 -22.83 16.58
CA SER A 49 -5.99 -23.48 15.55
C SER A 49 -5.90 -22.61 14.29
N ALA A 50 -4.93 -22.90 13.41
CA ALA A 50 -4.81 -22.17 12.14
C ALA A 50 -6.04 -22.40 11.24
N GLU A 51 -6.59 -23.61 11.27
CA GLU A 51 -7.78 -24.02 10.52
C GLU A 51 -9.07 -23.35 11.05
N GLU A 52 -9.14 -23.04 12.35
CA GLU A 52 -10.28 -22.35 12.96
C GLU A 52 -10.38 -20.87 12.53
N ALA A 53 -9.32 -20.27 11.97
CA ALA A 53 -9.29 -18.85 11.59
C ALA A 53 -9.86 -18.56 10.18
N ILE A 54 -10.04 -19.56 9.32
CA ILE A 54 -10.08 -19.37 7.85
C ILE A 54 -11.50 -19.41 7.21
N GLN A 55 -12.58 -19.70 7.95
CA GLN A 55 -13.92 -19.94 7.36
C GLN A 55 -14.86 -18.71 7.31
N VAL A 56 -15.58 -18.47 6.17
CA VAL A 56 -17.03 -18.10 6.06
C VAL A 56 -17.53 -17.82 4.59
N ALA A 57 -18.83 -18.08 4.30
CA ALA A 57 -19.47 -18.15 2.96
C ALA A 57 -20.47 -16.99 2.55
N VAL A 58 -21.49 -17.21 1.67
CA VAL A 58 -21.60 -16.51 0.34
C VAL A 58 -23.01 -16.66 -0.42
N THR A 59 -23.70 -15.69 -1.12
CA THR A 59 -25.12 -15.89 -1.72
C THR A 59 -25.84 -14.89 -2.77
N SER A 60 -25.94 -15.16 -4.11
CA SER A 60 -26.97 -14.76 -5.19
C SER A 60 -27.32 -13.31 -5.76
N TYR A 61 -28.22 -13.17 -6.80
CA TYR A 61 -28.33 -12.01 -7.78
C TYR A 61 -29.58 -11.05 -7.92
N SER A 62 -29.50 -10.02 -8.83
CA SER A 62 -30.34 -8.79 -8.97
C SER A 62 -30.56 -8.25 -10.43
N PRO A 63 -31.25 -7.09 -10.65
CA PRO A 63 -31.67 -6.60 -11.99
C PRO A 63 -30.64 -5.86 -12.88
N ASP A 64 -29.52 -5.38 -12.36
CA ASP A 64 -28.62 -4.49 -13.12
C ASP A 64 -27.96 -5.17 -14.34
N ASP A 65 -27.87 -6.50 -14.28
CA ASP A 65 -27.64 -7.48 -15.35
C ASP A 65 -28.28 -7.10 -16.70
N VAL A 66 -29.54 -6.64 -16.67
CA VAL A 66 -30.32 -6.33 -17.88
C VAL A 66 -29.82 -5.07 -18.58
N ARG A 67 -29.26 -4.10 -17.84
CA ARG A 67 -28.75 -2.84 -18.39
C ARG A 67 -27.42 -3.05 -19.09
N PHE A 68 -26.47 -3.69 -18.42
CA PHE A 68 -25.17 -4.06 -18.98
C PHE A 68 -25.30 -4.75 -20.35
N MET A 69 -26.18 -5.76 -20.44
CA MET A 69 -26.39 -6.53 -21.67
C MET A 69 -27.00 -5.73 -22.83
N GLN A 70 -27.53 -4.53 -22.57
CA GLN A 70 -28.02 -3.62 -23.62
C GLN A 70 -26.93 -2.63 -24.05
N ASP A 71 -26.18 -2.07 -23.10
CA ASP A 71 -25.14 -1.08 -23.39
C ASP A 71 -23.91 -1.74 -24.05
N MET A 72 -23.51 -2.93 -23.61
CA MET A 72 -22.36 -3.65 -24.14
C MET A 72 -22.51 -4.06 -25.62
N ILE A 73 -23.75 -4.25 -26.12
CA ILE A 73 -24.05 -4.48 -27.55
C ILE A 73 -23.64 -3.26 -28.40
N HIS A 74 -23.78 -2.04 -27.88
CA HIS A 74 -23.36 -0.83 -28.57
C HIS A 74 -21.86 -0.59 -28.47
N HIS A 75 -21.25 -0.99 -27.36
CA HIS A 75 -19.82 -0.93 -27.13
C HIS A 75 -19.06 -1.82 -28.13
N HIS A 76 -19.35 -3.13 -28.15
CA HIS A 76 -18.68 -4.10 -29.03
C HIS A 76 -18.78 -3.76 -30.53
N HIS A 77 -19.84 -3.06 -30.95
CA HIS A 77 -19.99 -2.65 -32.34
C HIS A 77 -18.89 -1.66 -32.81
N GLN A 78 -18.34 -0.83 -31.92
CA GLN A 78 -17.29 0.12 -32.31
C GLN A 78 -15.91 -0.54 -32.50
N ALA A 79 -15.58 -1.59 -31.74
CA ALA A 79 -14.36 -2.39 -31.96
C ALA A 79 -14.28 -2.91 -33.41
N LEU A 80 -15.39 -3.44 -33.92
CA LEU A 80 -15.50 -3.90 -35.31
C LEU A 80 -15.15 -2.79 -36.31
N GLN A 81 -15.67 -1.57 -36.09
CA GLN A 81 -15.40 -0.41 -36.95
C GLN A 81 -13.94 0.04 -36.94
N MET A 82 -13.23 -0.12 -35.82
CA MET A 82 -11.78 0.12 -35.75
C MET A 82 -10.99 -1.00 -36.42
N ALA A 83 -11.38 -2.26 -36.21
CA ALA A 83 -10.69 -3.42 -36.75
C ALA A 83 -10.83 -3.55 -38.29
N GLU A 84 -11.92 -3.08 -38.89
CA GLU A 84 -12.08 -2.99 -40.36
C GLU A 84 -10.98 -2.15 -41.05
N LEU A 85 -10.44 -1.12 -40.37
CA LEU A 85 -9.45 -0.21 -40.98
C LEU A 85 -8.07 -0.85 -41.19
N VAL A 86 -7.71 -1.84 -40.36
CA VAL A 86 -6.34 -2.37 -40.23
C VAL A 86 -5.77 -2.89 -41.55
N GLY A 87 -6.59 -3.63 -42.31
CA GLY A 87 -6.19 -4.28 -43.57
C GLY A 87 -5.80 -3.33 -44.71
N GLU A 88 -6.10 -2.03 -44.60
CA GLU A 88 -5.67 -1.01 -45.56
C GLU A 88 -4.60 -0.03 -45.01
N ARG A 89 -4.19 -0.15 -43.73
CA ARG A 89 -3.40 0.88 -43.03
C ARG A 89 -2.05 0.40 -42.50
N THR A 90 -1.92 -0.89 -42.18
CA THR A 90 -0.66 -1.50 -41.73
C THR A 90 -0.37 -2.84 -42.41
N ASN A 91 0.86 -3.34 -42.21
CA ASN A 91 1.28 -4.69 -42.57
C ASN A 91 2.06 -5.39 -41.43
N THR A 92 2.01 -4.85 -40.21
CA THR A 92 2.60 -5.43 -39.00
C THR A 92 1.83 -6.71 -38.65
N PRO A 93 2.43 -7.91 -38.80
CA PRO A 93 1.70 -9.18 -38.72
C PRO A 93 0.92 -9.36 -37.42
N GLU A 94 1.51 -8.95 -36.30
CA GLU A 94 0.96 -9.07 -34.95
C GLU A 94 -0.36 -8.28 -34.79
N ILE A 95 -0.47 -7.13 -35.45
CA ILE A 95 -1.65 -6.25 -35.41
C ILE A 95 -2.72 -6.72 -36.40
N VAL A 96 -2.31 -7.27 -37.56
CA VAL A 96 -3.24 -7.89 -38.52
C VAL A 96 -3.88 -9.16 -37.93
N ASP A 97 -3.09 -10.00 -37.24
CA ASP A 97 -3.58 -11.21 -36.57
C ASP A 97 -4.43 -10.89 -35.32
N LEU A 98 -4.21 -9.74 -34.67
CA LEU A 98 -5.04 -9.23 -33.56
C LEU A 98 -6.40 -8.73 -34.06
N ALA A 99 -6.42 -7.86 -35.07
CA ALA A 99 -7.66 -7.34 -35.66
C ALA A 99 -8.53 -8.44 -36.28
N GLY A 100 -7.92 -9.55 -36.73
CA GLY A 100 -8.63 -10.75 -37.17
C GLY A 100 -9.29 -11.56 -36.04
N ARG A 101 -8.94 -11.34 -34.76
CA ARG A 101 -9.55 -11.98 -33.59
C ARG A 101 -10.68 -11.14 -33.03
N ILE A 102 -10.43 -9.84 -32.78
CA ILE A 102 -11.43 -8.85 -32.34
C ILE A 102 -12.71 -8.91 -33.19
N ASN A 103 -12.55 -8.99 -34.52
CA ASN A 103 -13.69 -9.10 -35.45
C ASN A 103 -14.52 -10.40 -35.30
N ALA A 104 -13.92 -11.48 -34.78
CA ALA A 104 -14.55 -12.78 -34.67
C ALA A 104 -15.18 -13.00 -33.28
N SER A 105 -14.51 -12.61 -32.19
CA SER A 105 -15.08 -12.67 -30.84
C SER A 105 -16.27 -11.74 -30.71
N GLN A 106 -16.09 -10.45 -31.03
CA GLN A 106 -17.11 -9.44 -30.74
C GLN A 106 -18.36 -9.55 -31.63
N GLU A 107 -18.28 -10.21 -32.81
CA GLU A 107 -19.48 -10.56 -33.60
C GLU A 107 -20.32 -11.66 -32.90
N ASP A 108 -19.68 -12.71 -32.38
CA ASP A 108 -20.36 -13.80 -31.65
C ASP A 108 -20.89 -13.35 -30.27
N GLU A 109 -20.15 -12.52 -29.53
CA GLU A 109 -20.58 -11.93 -28.26
C GLU A 109 -21.81 -11.02 -28.42
N ILE A 110 -21.88 -10.23 -29.51
CA ILE A 110 -23.08 -9.47 -29.86
C ILE A 110 -24.28 -10.40 -30.13
N GLN A 111 -24.09 -11.58 -30.73
CA GLN A 111 -25.19 -12.54 -30.88
C GLN A 111 -25.62 -13.14 -29.53
N PHE A 112 -24.67 -13.42 -28.63
CA PHE A 112 -24.95 -13.93 -27.30
C PHE A 112 -25.83 -12.95 -26.49
N MET A 113 -25.40 -11.70 -26.33
CA MET A 113 -26.14 -10.68 -25.56
C MET A 113 -27.57 -10.49 -26.09
N GLN A 114 -27.70 -10.43 -27.42
CA GLN A 114 -29.00 -10.32 -28.07
C GLN A 114 -29.89 -11.55 -27.85
N ASN A 115 -29.35 -12.75 -27.63
CA ASN A 115 -30.15 -13.94 -27.30
C ASN A 115 -30.53 -13.97 -25.82
N TRP A 116 -29.58 -13.70 -24.92
CA TRP A 116 -29.78 -13.67 -23.47
C TRP A 116 -30.96 -12.75 -23.06
N LEU A 117 -31.04 -11.56 -23.68
CA LEU A 117 -32.14 -10.60 -23.51
C LEU A 117 -33.48 -11.13 -24.04
N ARG A 118 -33.51 -11.76 -25.24
CA ARG A 118 -34.75 -12.32 -25.85
C ARG A 118 -35.37 -13.40 -24.98
N GLU A 119 -34.54 -14.26 -24.39
CA GLU A 119 -34.99 -15.41 -23.59
C GLU A 119 -35.58 -14.99 -22.24
N ARG A 120 -35.07 -13.89 -21.66
CA ARG A 120 -35.58 -13.28 -20.43
C ARG A 120 -36.76 -12.32 -20.67
N GLY A 121 -37.05 -12.00 -21.94
CA GLY A 121 -38.20 -11.19 -22.37
C GLY A 121 -37.93 -9.69 -22.48
N GLU A 122 -36.66 -9.30 -22.39
CA GLU A 122 -36.20 -7.91 -22.31
C GLU A 122 -36.01 -7.25 -23.68
N SER A 123 -35.86 -5.93 -23.69
CA SER A 123 -35.63 -5.16 -24.91
C SER A 123 -34.24 -5.39 -25.49
N VAL A 124 -34.17 -5.71 -26.78
CA VAL A 124 -32.91 -5.88 -27.52
C VAL A 124 -32.62 -4.62 -28.34
N PRO A 125 -31.49 -3.93 -28.13
CA PRO A 125 -31.09 -2.79 -28.96
C PRO A 125 -30.67 -3.22 -30.38
N LYS A 126 -30.47 -2.23 -31.26
CA LYS A 126 -29.88 -2.43 -32.59
C LYS A 126 -28.51 -1.77 -32.62
N PRO A 127 -27.44 -2.45 -33.06
CA PRO A 127 -26.10 -1.87 -33.09
C PRO A 127 -26.04 -0.51 -33.83
N GLU A 128 -26.69 -0.39 -34.99
CA GLU A 128 -26.67 0.79 -35.87
C GLU A 128 -27.40 2.06 -35.37
N HIS A 129 -27.87 2.16 -34.11
CA HIS A 129 -28.88 3.16 -33.69
C HIS A 129 -28.49 4.14 -32.57
N HIS A 130 -27.31 4.76 -32.67
CA HIS A 130 -26.85 5.80 -31.73
C HIS A 130 -27.62 7.14 -31.74
N GLN A 131 -28.56 7.39 -32.66
CA GLN A 131 -28.98 8.77 -32.97
C GLN A 131 -29.99 9.45 -32.02
N HIS A 132 -30.63 8.74 -31.07
CA HIS A 132 -31.74 9.32 -30.29
C HIS A 132 -31.82 8.99 -28.78
N MET A 133 -30.78 8.43 -28.16
CA MET A 133 -30.64 8.55 -26.69
C MET A 133 -30.24 9.98 -26.35
N GLN A 134 -30.97 10.65 -25.46
CA GLN A 134 -30.67 12.02 -25.01
C GLN A 134 -30.17 12.03 -23.57
N MET A 135 -29.00 12.65 -23.37
CA MET A 135 -28.51 13.18 -22.08
C MET A 135 -28.35 12.14 -20.95
N ASP A 136 -27.16 11.55 -20.84
CA ASP A 136 -26.19 11.88 -19.75
C ASP A 136 -25.07 10.84 -19.56
N HIS A 137 -25.13 9.68 -20.22
CA HIS A 137 -24.07 8.66 -20.15
C HIS A 137 -23.24 8.57 -21.45
N LYS A 138 -21.92 8.77 -21.35
CA LYS A 138 -20.94 8.20 -22.29
C LYS A 138 -20.60 6.80 -21.79
N MET A 139 -20.58 5.78 -22.66
CA MET A 139 -20.02 4.47 -22.30
C MET A 139 -18.49 4.58 -22.21
N ALA A 140 -17.87 3.89 -21.25
CA ALA A 140 -16.43 3.93 -21.03
C ALA A 140 -15.65 3.45 -22.27
N GLY A 141 -14.41 3.92 -22.44
CA GLY A 141 -13.49 3.49 -23.51
C GLY A 141 -13.83 3.89 -24.96
N MET A 142 -15.08 4.27 -25.25
CA MET A 142 -15.53 4.56 -26.61
C MET A 142 -14.72 5.68 -27.30
N ALA A 143 -14.12 5.37 -28.45
CA ALA A 143 -13.43 6.32 -29.29
C ALA A 143 -14.38 7.39 -29.83
N THR A 144 -13.96 8.65 -29.77
CA THR A 144 -14.73 9.78 -30.33
C THR A 144 -14.77 9.78 -31.85
N GLN A 145 -15.73 10.48 -32.44
CA GLN A 145 -15.81 10.68 -33.89
C GLN A 145 -14.51 11.28 -34.47
N GLU A 146 -13.84 12.17 -33.73
CA GLU A 146 -12.60 12.81 -34.17
C GLU A 146 -11.42 11.83 -34.14
N GLN A 147 -11.29 11.01 -33.08
CA GLN A 147 -10.31 9.91 -33.02
C GLN A 147 -10.54 8.86 -34.10
N MET A 148 -11.80 8.51 -34.40
CA MET A 148 -12.13 7.59 -35.51
C MET A 148 -11.76 8.19 -36.89
N GLU A 149 -11.93 9.49 -37.09
CA GLU A 149 -11.49 10.19 -38.30
C GLU A 149 -9.95 10.30 -38.39
N GLU A 150 -9.24 10.42 -37.27
CA GLU A 150 -7.77 10.40 -37.24
C GLU A 150 -7.20 9.01 -37.52
N LEU A 151 -7.73 7.96 -36.87
CA LEU A 151 -7.39 6.55 -37.09
C LEU A 151 -7.62 6.13 -38.55
N ALA A 152 -8.69 6.64 -39.19
CA ALA A 152 -8.94 6.40 -40.61
C ALA A 152 -7.89 7.03 -41.54
N GLN A 153 -7.14 8.04 -41.07
CA GLN A 153 -6.15 8.82 -41.82
C GLN A 153 -4.69 8.41 -41.55
N SER A 154 -4.35 7.95 -40.35
CA SER A 154 -3.00 7.51 -39.95
C SER A 154 -2.53 6.24 -40.69
N LYS A 155 -1.22 5.96 -40.73
CA LYS A 155 -0.61 4.82 -41.45
C LYS A 155 0.66 4.29 -40.80
N ALA A 156 1.01 3.02 -41.06
CA ALA A 156 2.24 2.38 -40.57
C ALA A 156 2.40 2.53 -39.05
N SER A 157 3.60 2.85 -38.53
CA SER A 157 3.87 3.00 -37.08
C SER A 157 2.91 3.91 -36.33
N ASP A 158 2.39 4.92 -37.03
CA ASP A 158 1.56 5.97 -36.44
C ASP A 158 0.07 5.51 -36.42
N PHE A 159 -0.30 4.59 -37.32
CA PHE A 159 -1.53 3.81 -37.21
C PHE A 159 -1.39 2.70 -36.18
N ASP A 160 -0.28 1.94 -36.19
CA ASP A 160 -0.03 0.84 -35.26
C ASP A 160 -0.14 1.34 -33.81
N ARG A 161 0.48 2.49 -33.50
CA ARG A 161 0.35 3.17 -32.21
C ARG A 161 -1.11 3.55 -31.91
N LEU A 162 -1.74 4.37 -32.76
CA LEU A 162 -3.07 4.92 -32.48
C LEU A 162 -4.16 3.84 -32.44
N PHE A 163 -4.01 2.77 -33.23
CA PHE A 163 -4.88 1.60 -33.18
C PHE A 163 -4.75 0.85 -31.86
N LEU A 164 -3.52 0.60 -31.39
CA LEU A 164 -3.29 -0.02 -30.09
C LEU A 164 -3.79 0.88 -28.95
N GLU A 165 -3.48 2.17 -28.96
CA GLU A 165 -3.93 3.14 -27.93
C GLU A 165 -5.46 3.24 -27.85
N LEU A 166 -6.16 3.34 -28.99
CA LEU A 166 -7.64 3.39 -29.02
C LEU A 166 -8.30 2.04 -28.70
N MET A 167 -7.75 0.92 -29.16
CA MET A 167 -8.32 -0.40 -28.89
C MET A 167 -8.06 -0.86 -27.45
N ILE A 168 -6.91 -0.51 -26.86
CA ILE A 168 -6.65 -0.64 -25.41
C ILE A 168 -7.72 0.13 -24.63
N ALA A 169 -7.88 1.43 -24.91
CA ALA A 169 -8.85 2.27 -24.19
C ALA A 169 -10.29 1.75 -24.33
N HIS A 170 -10.66 1.27 -25.52
CA HIS A 170 -11.95 0.64 -25.78
C HIS A 170 -12.15 -0.64 -24.96
N HIS A 171 -11.22 -1.59 -25.03
CA HIS A 171 -11.29 -2.84 -24.25
C HIS A 171 -11.26 -2.60 -22.73
N GLU A 172 -10.48 -1.62 -22.24
CA GLU A 172 -10.55 -1.13 -20.86
C GLU A 172 -11.95 -0.62 -20.50
N GLY A 173 -12.63 0.05 -21.43
CA GLY A 173 -14.03 0.47 -21.28
C GLY A 173 -14.99 -0.71 -21.11
N ALA A 174 -14.78 -1.79 -21.86
CA ALA A 174 -15.57 -3.01 -21.71
C ALA A 174 -15.38 -3.65 -20.33
N VAL A 175 -14.12 -3.76 -19.86
CA VAL A 175 -13.81 -4.26 -18.51
C VAL A 175 -14.38 -3.32 -17.43
N THR A 176 -14.27 -2.00 -17.60
CA THR A 176 -14.86 -1.00 -16.67
C THR A 176 -16.37 -1.17 -16.58
N MET A 177 -17.07 -1.41 -17.69
CA MET A 177 -18.51 -1.69 -17.69
C MET A 177 -18.87 -3.03 -17.01
N VAL A 178 -17.96 -4.02 -17.01
CA VAL A 178 -18.11 -5.26 -16.23
C VAL A 178 -17.89 -5.00 -14.73
N GLU A 179 -16.89 -4.19 -14.36
CA GLU A 179 -16.65 -3.78 -12.97
C GLU A 179 -17.84 -2.97 -12.42
N GLU A 180 -18.33 -1.96 -13.16
CA GLU A 180 -19.52 -1.17 -12.81
C GLU A 180 -20.79 -2.04 -12.64
N LEU A 181 -20.90 -3.14 -13.40
CA LEU A 181 -21.95 -4.14 -13.20
C LEU A 181 -21.71 -4.90 -11.88
N GLN A 182 -20.53 -5.46 -11.67
CA GLN A 182 -20.20 -6.25 -10.46
C GLN A 182 -20.29 -5.43 -9.16
N GLU A 183 -20.14 -4.11 -9.23
CA GLU A 183 -20.30 -3.20 -8.09
C GLU A 183 -21.76 -2.97 -7.65
N GLN A 184 -22.77 -3.13 -8.52
CA GLN A 184 -24.16 -2.88 -8.07
C GLN A 184 -24.64 -4.03 -7.17
N PRO A 185 -25.40 -3.74 -6.08
CA PRO A 185 -25.86 -4.76 -5.13
C PRO A 185 -26.61 -5.93 -5.79
N GLY A 186 -25.90 -7.04 -5.95
CA GLY A 186 -26.43 -8.30 -6.45
C GLY A 186 -26.34 -8.51 -7.97
N SER A 187 -25.69 -7.68 -8.78
CA SER A 187 -25.56 -8.03 -10.21
C SER A 187 -24.61 -9.22 -10.45
N ALA A 188 -24.77 -9.88 -11.58
CA ALA A 188 -23.87 -10.88 -12.15
C ALA A 188 -23.78 -12.26 -11.48
N TYR A 189 -24.89 -12.79 -10.94
CA TYR A 189 -24.95 -14.20 -10.50
C TYR A 189 -26.04 -15.05 -11.18
N ASP A 190 -26.60 -14.59 -12.32
CA ASP A 190 -27.11 -15.51 -13.34
C ASP A 190 -25.88 -16.25 -13.93
N PRO A 191 -25.70 -17.57 -13.75
CA PRO A 191 -24.43 -18.21 -14.09
C PRO A 191 -24.04 -18.15 -15.57
N VAL A 192 -25.02 -17.91 -16.46
CA VAL A 192 -24.79 -17.74 -17.90
C VAL A 192 -24.45 -16.30 -18.24
N LEU A 193 -24.87 -15.32 -17.43
CA LEU A 193 -24.30 -13.98 -17.49
C LEU A 193 -22.89 -13.95 -16.89
N PHE A 194 -22.66 -14.63 -15.76
CA PHE A 194 -21.35 -14.66 -15.10
C PHE A 194 -20.29 -15.29 -16.02
N GLU A 195 -20.56 -16.47 -16.60
CA GLU A 195 -19.71 -17.10 -17.62
C GLU A 195 -19.40 -16.13 -18.78
N PHE A 196 -20.40 -15.36 -19.24
CA PHE A 196 -20.23 -14.40 -20.33
C PHE A 196 -19.45 -13.12 -19.96
N ILE A 197 -19.67 -12.52 -18.80
CA ILE A 197 -18.88 -11.34 -18.39
C ILE A 197 -17.47 -11.75 -17.97
N SER A 198 -17.28 -12.97 -17.45
CA SER A 198 -15.96 -13.56 -17.29
C SER A 198 -15.29 -13.76 -18.64
N ASP A 199 -15.98 -14.28 -19.66
CA ASP A 199 -15.43 -14.40 -21.02
C ASP A 199 -15.05 -13.02 -21.60
N ILE A 200 -15.91 -12.00 -21.49
CA ILE A 200 -15.56 -10.60 -21.82
C ILE A 200 -14.32 -10.16 -21.04
N THR A 201 -14.30 -10.25 -19.71
CA THR A 201 -13.15 -9.82 -18.91
C THR A 201 -11.89 -10.56 -19.31
N ASN A 202 -11.96 -11.87 -19.55
CA ASN A 202 -10.82 -12.72 -19.91
C ASN A 202 -10.29 -12.38 -21.31
N ASP A 203 -11.13 -12.39 -22.35
CA ASP A 203 -10.67 -12.17 -23.72
C ASP A 203 -10.30 -10.70 -23.97
N GLN A 204 -11.07 -9.74 -23.44
CA GLN A 204 -10.74 -8.31 -23.54
C GLN A 204 -9.44 -8.02 -22.76
N THR A 205 -9.30 -8.46 -21.50
CA THR A 205 -8.06 -8.26 -20.72
C THR A 205 -6.87 -8.97 -21.36
N ALA A 206 -7.05 -10.18 -21.91
CA ALA A 206 -5.96 -10.87 -22.62
C ALA A 206 -5.62 -10.19 -23.95
N GLU A 207 -6.54 -9.48 -24.60
CA GLU A 207 -6.23 -8.62 -25.75
C GLU A 207 -5.57 -7.30 -25.34
N VAL A 208 -6.02 -6.63 -24.27
CA VAL A 208 -5.29 -5.48 -23.68
C VAL A 208 -3.89 -5.90 -23.28
N GLU A 209 -3.70 -7.03 -22.62
CA GLU A 209 -2.40 -7.57 -22.24
C GLU A 209 -1.51 -7.85 -23.46
N ARG A 210 -2.07 -8.41 -24.55
CA ARG A 210 -1.35 -8.59 -25.81
C ARG A 210 -0.92 -7.25 -26.43
N MET A 211 -1.78 -6.24 -26.40
CA MET A 211 -1.48 -4.89 -26.91
C MET A 211 -0.46 -4.15 -26.01
N GLY A 212 -0.63 -4.22 -24.70
CA GLY A 212 0.26 -3.69 -23.67
C GLY A 212 1.64 -4.34 -23.71
N LYS A 213 1.76 -5.66 -23.94
CA LYS A 213 3.05 -6.34 -24.17
C LYS A 213 3.76 -5.85 -25.43
N LEU A 214 3.03 -5.53 -26.50
CA LEU A 214 3.61 -4.93 -27.71
C LEU A 214 4.10 -3.49 -27.45
N LEU A 215 3.44 -2.73 -26.58
CA LEU A 215 3.80 -1.36 -26.20
C LEU A 215 4.97 -1.33 -25.19
N ALA A 216 4.88 -2.11 -24.11
CA ALA A 216 5.88 -2.22 -23.05
C ALA A 216 7.19 -2.86 -23.54
N GLY A 217 7.15 -3.70 -24.58
CA GLY A 217 8.32 -4.22 -25.28
C GLY A 217 9.23 -3.16 -25.92
N LEU A 218 8.82 -1.89 -25.92
CA LEU A 218 9.62 -0.73 -26.32
C LEU A 218 10.38 -0.08 -25.13
N SER A 219 10.06 -0.44 -23.89
CA SER A 219 10.69 0.07 -22.66
C SER A 219 12.15 -0.39 -22.51
N GLN A 220 12.89 0.28 -21.63
CA GLN A 220 14.29 -0.04 -21.29
C GLN A 220 14.54 -0.13 -19.77
N ASP A 221 13.50 0.03 -18.92
CA ASP A 221 13.63 -0.20 -17.48
C ASP A 221 13.63 -1.73 -17.19
N PRO A 222 14.56 -2.26 -16.39
CA PRO A 222 14.66 -3.69 -16.11
C PRO A 222 13.53 -4.27 -15.25
N ARG A 223 12.58 -3.45 -14.78
CA ARG A 223 11.32 -3.88 -14.16
C ARG A 223 10.23 -4.25 -15.18
N ALA A 224 10.28 -3.67 -16.39
CA ALA A 224 9.27 -3.93 -17.41
C ALA A 224 9.32 -5.39 -17.89
N GLY A 225 8.23 -6.13 -17.70
CA GLY A 225 8.12 -7.54 -18.12
C GLY A 225 8.87 -8.53 -17.24
N LEU A 226 8.95 -8.28 -15.92
CA LEU A 226 9.34 -9.31 -14.95
C LEU A 226 8.35 -10.49 -15.00
N ALA A 227 8.86 -11.71 -14.85
CA ALA A 227 8.01 -12.91 -14.83
C ALA A 227 7.13 -12.94 -13.56
N ALA A 228 5.89 -13.41 -13.70
CA ALA A 228 4.97 -13.58 -12.58
C ALA A 228 5.40 -14.70 -11.61
N GLY A 229 4.76 -14.72 -10.43
CA GLY A 229 4.85 -15.82 -9.46
C GLY A 229 4.76 -15.36 -8.00
N TYR A 230 3.92 -16.04 -7.21
CA TYR A 230 3.72 -15.72 -5.81
C TYR A 230 5.01 -15.77 -4.95
N HIS A 231 5.95 -16.67 -5.24
CA HIS A 231 7.23 -16.77 -4.51
C HIS A 231 8.47 -16.53 -5.40
N ASP A 232 8.40 -16.96 -6.65
CA ASP A 232 9.51 -17.05 -7.60
C ASP A 232 9.39 -16.12 -8.82
N ALA A 233 8.48 -15.13 -8.78
CA ALA A 233 8.46 -14.00 -9.71
C ALA A 233 9.87 -13.44 -9.99
N GLY A 234 10.07 -12.96 -11.22
CA GLY A 234 11.23 -12.18 -11.60
C GLY A 234 11.35 -10.95 -10.70
N LYS A 235 12.58 -10.58 -10.33
CA LYS A 235 12.86 -9.52 -9.35
C LYS A 235 13.93 -8.58 -9.87
N ALA A 236 13.69 -7.28 -9.80
CA ALA A 236 14.67 -6.25 -10.10
C ALA A 236 15.09 -5.54 -8.80
N ILE A 237 16.38 -5.18 -8.67
CA ILE A 237 16.88 -4.50 -7.48
C ILE A 237 18.05 -3.57 -7.83
N LEU A 238 18.03 -2.35 -7.29
CA LEU A 238 19.07 -1.36 -7.51
C LEU A 238 19.43 -0.66 -6.19
N ASN A 239 20.73 -0.66 -5.87
CA ASN A 239 21.32 0.00 -4.69
C ASN A 239 20.75 -0.45 -3.33
N LEU A 240 20.19 -1.65 -3.27
CA LEU A 240 19.63 -2.29 -2.07
C LEU A 240 20.10 -3.74 -1.97
N ASN A 241 20.20 -4.26 -0.74
CA ASN A 241 20.23 -5.70 -0.48
C ASN A 241 18.82 -6.14 -0.05
N HIS A 242 18.33 -7.27 -0.59
CA HIS A 242 17.23 -8.01 0.03
C HIS A 242 17.81 -8.91 1.12
N GLU A 243 17.46 -8.65 2.37
CA GLU A 243 17.96 -9.36 3.55
C GLU A 243 17.14 -10.63 3.85
N GLY A 244 15.85 -10.62 3.46
CA GLY A 244 14.95 -11.76 3.55
C GLY A 244 13.48 -11.38 3.37
N LEU A 245 12.67 -12.39 3.06
CA LEU A 245 11.20 -12.36 3.10
C LEU A 245 10.75 -13.25 4.27
N LEU A 246 9.90 -12.74 5.14
CA LEU A 246 9.11 -13.51 6.08
C LEU A 246 7.71 -13.70 5.50
N SER A 247 7.35 -14.93 5.12
CA SER A 247 6.01 -15.27 4.63
C SER A 247 4.91 -14.92 5.64
N LYS A 248 3.68 -14.73 5.17
CA LYS A 248 2.49 -14.61 6.04
C LYS A 248 2.40 -15.77 7.06
N PRO A 249 1.95 -15.50 8.29
CA PRO A 249 1.83 -16.53 9.32
C PRO A 249 0.56 -17.37 9.20
N ALA A 250 0.57 -18.56 9.81
CA ALA A 250 -0.58 -19.46 9.79
C ALA A 250 -1.83 -18.80 10.40
N GLY A 251 -3.00 -19.01 9.77
CA GLY A 251 -4.24 -18.32 10.12
C GLY A 251 -4.38 -16.90 9.54
N PHE A 252 -3.37 -16.41 8.81
CA PHE A 252 -3.41 -15.13 8.07
C PHE A 252 -3.24 -15.34 6.55
N PHE A 253 -3.49 -16.55 6.05
CA PHE A 253 -3.64 -16.88 4.63
C PHE A 253 -4.39 -18.22 4.50
N ASP A 254 -4.99 -18.48 3.34
CA ASP A 254 -5.53 -19.80 2.99
C ASP A 254 -4.38 -20.71 2.50
N PRO A 255 -4.09 -21.85 3.16
CA PRO A 255 -3.02 -22.75 2.73
C PRO A 255 -3.31 -23.50 1.42
N ASP A 256 -4.58 -23.65 1.03
CA ASP A 256 -4.97 -24.26 -0.24
C ASP A 256 -5.09 -23.20 -1.36
N ASN A 257 -5.16 -21.91 -1.02
CA ASN A 257 -5.19 -20.77 -1.94
C ASN A 257 -4.24 -19.63 -1.51
N VAL A 258 -2.93 -19.91 -1.44
CA VAL A 258 -1.92 -19.01 -0.85
C VAL A 258 -1.78 -17.64 -1.55
N ALA A 259 -2.14 -17.57 -2.83
CA ALA A 259 -2.09 -16.34 -3.62
C ALA A 259 -3.37 -15.50 -3.49
N GLY A 260 -4.49 -16.09 -3.05
CA GLY A 260 -5.80 -15.44 -3.13
C GLY A 260 -6.27 -15.32 -4.58
N LEU A 261 -6.29 -16.42 -5.33
CA LEU A 261 -6.90 -16.52 -6.66
C LEU A 261 -8.42 -16.74 -6.56
N PRO A 262 -9.20 -16.43 -7.62
CA PRO A 262 -10.58 -16.91 -7.73
C PRO A 262 -10.67 -18.45 -7.67
N PRO A 263 -11.75 -19.03 -7.12
CA PRO A 263 -11.91 -20.48 -7.02
C PRO A 263 -12.09 -21.16 -8.39
N GLU A 264 -11.48 -22.32 -8.61
CA GLU A 264 -11.69 -23.11 -9.84
C GLU A 264 -13.13 -23.64 -9.96
N MET A 265 -13.89 -23.08 -10.90
CA MET A 265 -15.22 -23.55 -11.30
C MET A 265 -15.24 -25.08 -11.58
N PRO A 266 -16.10 -25.87 -10.91
CA PRO A 266 -16.05 -27.33 -10.97
C PRO A 266 -16.49 -27.88 -12.34
N LYS A 267 -15.50 -28.31 -13.13
CA LYS A 267 -15.66 -28.86 -14.50
C LYS A 267 -16.71 -29.98 -14.56
N LYS A 268 -17.92 -29.66 -15.06
CA LYS A 268 -19.09 -30.54 -15.15
C LYS A 268 -18.79 -31.86 -15.88
N ASN A 269 -18.64 -32.95 -15.12
CA ASN A 269 -18.53 -34.30 -15.64
C ASN A 269 -19.83 -34.70 -16.36
N LYS A 270 -19.80 -34.82 -17.70
CA LYS A 270 -20.90 -35.36 -18.51
C LYS A 270 -20.99 -36.89 -18.35
N GLY A 271 -21.49 -37.33 -17.20
CA GLY A 271 -21.86 -38.72 -16.89
C GLY A 271 -23.36 -38.96 -17.02
N GLU A 272 -23.77 -40.17 -17.40
CA GLU A 272 -25.16 -40.53 -17.68
C GLU A 272 -25.93 -40.92 -16.39
N GLY A 273 -27.07 -40.28 -16.12
CA GLY A 273 -28.05 -40.74 -15.11
C GLY A 273 -28.84 -39.62 -14.42
N GLU A 274 -30.16 -39.58 -14.65
CA GLU A 274 -31.10 -38.71 -13.93
C GLU A 274 -31.52 -39.34 -12.59
N GLU A 275 -31.56 -38.55 -11.50
CA GLU A 275 -32.59 -38.68 -10.45
C GLU A 275 -32.72 -37.34 -9.68
N GLU A 276 -33.94 -36.86 -9.48
CA GLU A 276 -34.22 -35.51 -8.93
C GLU A 276 -33.99 -35.44 -7.40
N GLY A 277 -33.16 -34.50 -6.91
CA GLY A 277 -32.54 -34.64 -5.58
C GLY A 277 -32.59 -33.47 -4.56
N LYS A 278 -32.97 -32.25 -4.94
CA LYS A 278 -32.92 -31.01 -4.11
C LYS A 278 -31.55 -30.68 -3.50
N GLU A 279 -30.85 -29.73 -4.11
CA GLU A 279 -29.73 -29.01 -3.50
C GLU A 279 -30.22 -27.64 -2.99
N ASN A 280 -29.49 -27.04 -2.04
CA ASN A 280 -29.76 -25.68 -1.56
C ASN A 280 -28.90 -24.72 -2.39
N GLU A 281 -29.52 -23.80 -3.11
CA GLU A 281 -28.84 -22.80 -3.95
C GLU A 281 -28.44 -21.57 -3.11
N ASP A 282 -27.52 -21.77 -2.15
CA ASP A 282 -27.02 -20.73 -1.23
C ASP A 282 -25.47 -20.58 -1.29
N GLU A 283 -24.91 -20.42 -2.50
CA GLU A 283 -23.52 -19.98 -2.71
C GLU A 283 -23.47 -18.93 -3.85
N TRP A 284 -22.89 -17.73 -3.65
CA TRP A 284 -22.30 -16.96 -4.77
C TRP A 284 -20.81 -17.28 -4.92
N GLU A 285 -20.21 -16.83 -6.02
CA GLU A 285 -18.77 -16.82 -6.16
C GLU A 285 -18.28 -15.42 -5.75
N ARG A 286 -17.36 -15.36 -4.77
CA ARG A 286 -16.69 -14.13 -4.35
C ARG A 286 -15.35 -14.02 -5.06
N SER A 287 -15.08 -12.88 -5.68
CA SER A 287 -13.69 -12.44 -5.86
C SER A 287 -12.98 -12.43 -4.50
N PRO A 288 -11.71 -12.84 -4.44
CA PRO A 288 -10.97 -12.97 -3.18
C PRO A 288 -10.79 -11.60 -2.52
N PHE A 289 -11.65 -11.33 -1.54
CA PHE A 289 -11.60 -10.11 -0.74
C PHE A 289 -10.25 -9.97 -0.03
N MET A 290 -9.90 -8.73 0.32
CA MET A 290 -8.71 -8.36 1.10
C MET A 290 -8.63 -8.98 2.52
N ASP A 291 -9.41 -10.00 2.85
CA ASP A 291 -9.56 -10.65 4.17
C ASP A 291 -8.25 -10.98 4.88
N PHE A 292 -7.21 -11.30 4.12
CA PHE A 292 -5.86 -11.61 4.60
C PHE A 292 -4.80 -10.61 4.14
N ALA A 293 -5.17 -9.45 3.60
CA ALA A 293 -4.22 -8.41 3.22
C ALA A 293 -3.40 -7.97 4.44
N ASN A 294 -2.07 -7.87 4.28
CA ASN A 294 -1.23 -7.16 5.24
C ASN A 294 -1.39 -5.66 5.03
N THR A 295 -1.36 -4.89 6.12
CA THR A 295 -1.49 -3.43 6.08
C THR A 295 -0.37 -2.76 6.87
N ASP A 296 -0.59 -1.63 7.54
CA ASP A 296 0.51 -0.81 8.05
C ASP A 296 1.28 -1.42 9.24
N ILE A 297 2.55 -1.01 9.43
CA ILE A 297 3.45 -1.55 10.47
C ILE A 297 3.93 -0.50 11.48
N ALA A 298 3.93 -0.85 12.76
CA ALA A 298 4.41 -0.01 13.86
C ALA A 298 5.56 -0.69 14.63
N PHE A 299 6.45 0.12 15.21
CA PHE A 299 7.64 -0.34 15.93
C PHE A 299 7.77 0.31 17.31
N SER A 300 8.17 -0.49 18.31
CA SER A 300 8.49 -0.02 19.65
C SER A 300 9.69 -0.80 20.20
N GLY A 301 10.88 -0.20 20.15
CA GLY A 301 12.15 -0.82 20.56
C GLY A 301 12.52 -1.99 19.66
N ASP A 302 12.53 -3.21 20.21
CA ASP A 302 12.70 -4.45 19.46
C ASP A 302 11.38 -5.16 19.11
N VAL A 303 10.22 -4.53 19.38
CA VAL A 303 8.90 -5.02 18.96
C VAL A 303 8.51 -4.40 17.62
N MET A 304 7.96 -5.21 16.73
CA MET A 304 7.29 -4.80 15.49
C MET A 304 5.90 -5.42 15.46
N VAL A 305 4.88 -4.65 15.10
CA VAL A 305 3.51 -5.12 14.91
C VAL A 305 3.08 -4.81 13.48
N ALA A 306 2.52 -5.80 12.79
CA ALA A 306 1.97 -5.65 11.45
C ALA A 306 0.45 -5.77 11.45
N GLY A 307 -0.22 -4.76 10.91
CA GLY A 307 -1.65 -4.73 10.67
C GLY A 307 -2.09 -5.71 9.59
N SER A 308 -3.36 -6.05 9.61
CA SER A 308 -4.03 -6.82 8.58
C SER A 308 -5.54 -6.64 8.66
N TYR A 309 -6.22 -6.83 7.54
CA TYR A 309 -7.68 -6.94 7.48
C TYR A 309 -8.26 -8.03 8.42
N HIS A 310 -7.46 -9.06 8.72
CA HIS A 310 -7.81 -10.17 9.61
C HIS A 310 -7.54 -9.90 11.11
N GLY A 311 -6.79 -8.84 11.45
CA GLY A 311 -6.25 -8.64 12.80
C GLY A 311 -4.85 -8.03 12.78
N PHE A 312 -3.92 -8.57 13.57
CA PHE A 312 -2.52 -8.14 13.53
C PHE A 312 -1.56 -9.24 13.99
N ASN A 313 -0.28 -9.09 13.65
CA ASN A 313 0.78 -10.03 14.00
C ASN A 313 1.92 -9.34 14.75
N ILE A 314 2.40 -9.94 15.84
CA ILE A 314 3.47 -9.38 16.67
C ILE A 314 4.78 -10.14 16.43
N TYR A 315 5.86 -9.38 16.26
CA TYR A 315 7.22 -9.86 16.03
C TYR A 315 8.22 -9.19 16.98
N ARG A 316 9.34 -9.87 17.21
CA ARG A 316 10.54 -9.33 17.86
C ARG A 316 11.70 -9.28 16.87
N LEU A 317 12.23 -8.09 16.63
CA LEU A 317 13.36 -7.87 15.74
C LEU A 317 14.63 -8.50 16.32
N GLN A 318 15.29 -9.33 15.52
CA GLN A 318 16.58 -9.92 15.85
C GLN A 318 17.71 -8.91 15.64
N LYS A 319 18.92 -9.21 16.13
CA LYS A 319 20.09 -8.29 16.05
C LYS A 319 20.58 -7.95 14.64
N ASN A 320 20.08 -8.64 13.61
CA ASN A 320 20.32 -8.35 12.20
C ASN A 320 19.15 -7.59 11.53
N GLY A 321 18.13 -7.21 12.30
CA GLY A 321 16.90 -6.56 11.82
C GLY A 321 15.80 -7.53 11.35
N LEU A 322 16.06 -8.83 11.23
CA LEU A 322 15.01 -9.74 10.76
C LEU A 322 13.94 -9.97 11.86
N PRO A 323 12.63 -9.91 11.53
CA PRO A 323 11.56 -10.21 12.49
C PRO A 323 11.50 -11.69 12.83
N GLN A 324 11.32 -12.00 14.12
CA GLN A 324 10.92 -13.33 14.62
C GLN A 324 9.50 -13.22 15.19
N GLN A 325 8.58 -14.06 14.76
CA GLN A 325 7.19 -14.00 15.22
C GLN A 325 7.04 -14.37 16.71
N VAL A 326 6.10 -13.69 17.39
CA VAL A 326 5.76 -13.87 18.80
C VAL A 326 4.32 -14.38 18.95
N SER A 327 3.37 -13.78 18.23
CA SER A 327 1.95 -14.14 18.26
C SER A 327 1.20 -13.70 16.98
N SER A 328 0.00 -14.22 16.81
CA SER A 328 -0.99 -13.82 15.78
C SER A 328 -2.31 -13.52 16.47
N VAL A 329 -2.90 -12.36 16.21
CA VAL A 329 -4.13 -11.89 16.87
C VAL A 329 -5.24 -11.77 15.84
N VAL A 330 -6.06 -12.80 15.75
CA VAL A 330 -7.23 -12.89 14.88
C VAL A 330 -8.35 -12.01 15.44
N CYS A 331 -8.64 -10.91 14.77
CA CYS A 331 -9.75 -10.01 15.09
C CYS A 331 -10.20 -9.27 13.82
N PRO A 332 -10.93 -9.92 12.91
CA PRO A 332 -11.21 -9.34 11.60
C PRO A 332 -11.96 -8.03 11.64
N GLY A 333 -11.74 -7.20 10.62
CA GLY A 333 -12.53 -5.99 10.41
C GLY A 333 -12.09 -5.06 9.29
N GLY A 334 -11.10 -5.46 8.48
CA GLY A 334 -10.56 -4.64 7.40
C GLY A 334 -9.72 -3.46 7.89
N GLN A 335 -8.89 -2.94 6.99
CA GLN A 335 -7.82 -2.00 7.31
C GLN A 335 -6.85 -2.61 8.32
N GLY A 336 -7.06 -2.40 9.61
CA GLY A 336 -6.20 -2.97 10.65
C GLY A 336 -4.86 -2.28 10.81
N ASP A 337 -4.68 -1.08 10.23
CA ASP A 337 -3.51 -0.24 10.46
C ASP A 337 -3.29 -0.01 11.95
N VAL A 338 -2.04 -0.01 12.40
CA VAL A 338 -1.66 -0.06 13.82
C VAL A 338 -0.78 1.10 14.26
N SER A 339 -0.99 1.57 15.49
CA SER A 339 -0.04 2.40 16.24
C SER A 339 0.24 1.82 17.63
N VAL A 340 1.49 1.86 18.09
CA VAL A 340 1.90 1.51 19.45
C VAL A 340 2.12 2.76 20.28
N VAL A 341 1.65 2.75 21.54
CA VAL A 341 1.87 3.84 22.51
C VAL A 341 2.12 3.26 23.91
N GLY A 342 3.38 2.92 24.19
CA GLY A 342 3.76 2.20 25.40
C GLY A 342 3.24 0.76 25.38
N ASP A 343 2.56 0.33 26.45
CA ASP A 343 1.94 -1.00 26.55
C ASP A 343 0.59 -1.12 25.79
N LEU A 344 0.17 -0.08 25.05
CA LEU A 344 -1.07 -0.07 24.27
C LEU A 344 -0.82 -0.16 22.76
N LEU A 345 -1.66 -0.93 22.07
CA LEU A 345 -1.81 -0.95 20.62
C LEU A 345 -3.18 -0.35 20.24
N ILE A 346 -3.20 0.51 19.23
CA ILE A 346 -4.40 1.08 18.62
C ILE A 346 -4.51 0.47 17.22
N MET A 347 -5.72 0.07 16.80
CA MET A 347 -5.97 -0.59 15.52
C MET A 347 -7.19 0.04 14.82
N SER A 348 -7.03 0.41 13.55
CA SER A 348 -8.11 0.84 12.66
C SER A 348 -9.07 -0.31 12.33
N VAL A 349 -10.38 -0.02 12.24
CA VAL A 349 -11.41 -0.96 11.79
C VAL A 349 -12.50 -0.24 11.01
N GLU A 350 -12.80 -0.70 9.79
CA GLU A 350 -13.76 -0.02 8.92
C GLU A 350 -14.90 -0.88 8.39
N GLN A 351 -14.66 -2.16 8.07
CA GLN A 351 -15.63 -2.99 7.38
C GLN A 351 -16.90 -3.22 8.21
N THR A 352 -18.05 -3.16 7.53
CA THR A 352 -19.37 -3.37 8.15
C THR A 352 -19.51 -4.73 8.84
N ARG A 353 -18.88 -5.80 8.33
CA ARG A 353 -18.95 -7.13 8.97
C ARG A 353 -18.23 -7.23 10.33
N ALA A 354 -17.39 -6.27 10.69
CA ALA A 354 -16.54 -6.38 11.87
C ALA A 354 -17.37 -6.35 13.17
N ARG A 355 -16.91 -7.11 14.17
CA ARG A 355 -17.59 -7.24 15.47
C ARG A 355 -16.77 -6.66 16.62
N LEU A 356 -17.45 -6.26 17.69
CA LEU A 356 -16.81 -5.79 18.93
C LEU A 356 -16.12 -6.94 19.69
N ASP A 357 -16.55 -8.18 19.48
CA ASP A 357 -16.08 -9.41 20.14
C ASP A 357 -15.03 -10.21 19.35
N CYS A 358 -14.46 -9.64 18.27
CA CYS A 358 -13.56 -10.31 17.32
C CYS A 358 -14.14 -11.59 16.66
N GLY A 359 -15.46 -11.81 16.69
CA GLY A 359 -16.10 -13.01 16.16
C GLY A 359 -15.96 -13.15 14.64
N LEU A 360 -15.67 -14.37 14.17
CA LEU A 360 -15.50 -14.71 12.75
C LEU A 360 -16.83 -14.79 11.99
N GLN A 361 -17.94 -14.95 12.69
CA GLN A 361 -19.28 -15.05 12.12
C GLN A 361 -19.78 -13.75 11.45
N GLY A 362 -19.08 -12.63 11.64
CA GLY A 362 -19.42 -11.34 11.06
C GLY A 362 -20.73 -10.72 11.59
N VAL A 363 -21.30 -9.82 10.78
CA VAL A 363 -22.60 -9.17 10.99
C VAL A 363 -23.28 -9.05 9.62
N SER A 364 -24.54 -9.46 9.52
CA SER A 364 -25.28 -9.53 8.26
C SER A 364 -26.56 -8.68 8.23
N GLU A 365 -27.03 -8.20 9.38
CA GLU A 365 -28.12 -7.23 9.48
C GLU A 365 -27.65 -5.82 9.09
N ASP A 366 -28.54 -4.95 8.61
CA ASP A 366 -28.21 -3.56 8.21
C ASP A 366 -27.84 -2.66 9.39
N ALA A 367 -28.48 -2.87 10.54
CA ALA A 367 -28.19 -2.21 11.81
C ALA A 367 -28.05 -3.26 12.90
N SER A 368 -26.90 -3.35 13.57
CA SER A 368 -26.65 -4.38 14.59
C SER A 368 -25.85 -3.87 15.79
N PRO A 369 -26.28 -4.17 17.04
CA PRO A 369 -25.53 -3.81 18.24
C PRO A 369 -24.23 -4.61 18.40
N GLU A 370 -24.02 -5.65 17.60
CA GLU A 370 -22.78 -6.45 17.59
C GLU A 370 -21.69 -5.84 16.70
N ARG A 371 -22.07 -4.94 15.79
CA ARG A 371 -21.19 -4.33 14.78
C ARG A 371 -20.17 -3.39 15.42
N PHE A 372 -18.94 -3.43 14.91
CA PHE A 372 -17.88 -2.48 15.28
C PHE A 372 -17.28 -1.78 14.07
N ARG A 373 -17.08 -0.46 14.13
CA ARG A 373 -16.31 0.35 13.17
C ARG A 373 -15.69 1.54 13.92
N GLY A 374 -14.39 1.78 13.79
CA GLY A 374 -13.64 2.78 14.55
C GLY A 374 -12.35 2.20 15.12
N LEU A 375 -11.89 2.68 16.29
CA LEU A 375 -10.62 2.25 16.88
C LEU A 375 -10.80 1.12 17.90
N ARG A 376 -10.10 0.00 17.72
CA ARG A 376 -9.87 -0.99 18.79
C ARG A 376 -8.60 -0.61 19.56
N ILE A 377 -8.57 -0.94 20.86
CA ILE A 377 -7.43 -0.65 21.75
C ILE A 377 -7.09 -1.92 22.54
N PHE A 378 -5.86 -2.39 22.41
CA PHE A 378 -5.36 -3.60 23.05
C PHE A 378 -4.24 -3.28 24.05
N ASP A 379 -4.19 -4.01 25.16
CA ASP A 379 -3.03 -4.12 26.04
C ASP A 379 -2.10 -5.18 25.46
N ILE A 380 -0.85 -4.81 25.20
CA ILE A 380 0.20 -5.67 24.62
C ILE A 380 1.37 -5.92 25.59
N SER A 381 1.19 -5.63 26.88
CA SER A 381 2.22 -5.87 27.91
C SER A 381 2.64 -7.35 28.03
N ASP A 382 1.73 -8.28 27.70
CA ASP A 382 2.09 -9.64 27.29
C ASP A 382 1.91 -9.79 25.76
N LEU A 383 3.01 -9.65 25.03
CA LEU A 383 3.08 -9.80 23.58
C LEU A 383 2.60 -11.18 23.06
N LYS A 384 2.55 -12.22 23.92
CA LYS A 384 1.98 -13.52 23.55
C LYS A 384 0.47 -13.63 23.81
N ARG A 385 -0.11 -12.70 24.59
CA ARG A 385 -1.54 -12.69 24.95
C ARG A 385 -2.19 -11.29 24.93
N PRO A 386 -2.11 -10.50 23.83
CA PRO A 386 -2.82 -9.23 23.73
C PRO A 386 -4.31 -9.31 24.09
N VAL A 387 -4.80 -8.34 24.86
CA VAL A 387 -6.18 -8.29 25.34
C VAL A 387 -6.85 -7.00 24.86
N GLN A 388 -8.05 -7.07 24.30
CA GLN A 388 -8.82 -5.86 23.96
C GLN A 388 -9.26 -5.18 25.26
N VAL A 389 -8.87 -3.93 25.48
CA VAL A 389 -9.12 -3.16 26.73
C VAL A 389 -9.94 -1.89 26.51
N GLY A 390 -10.10 -1.46 25.26
CA GLY A 390 -10.97 -0.34 24.89
C GLY A 390 -11.41 -0.43 23.43
N ALA A 391 -12.45 0.32 23.09
CA ALA A 391 -12.92 0.46 21.71
C ALA A 391 -13.71 1.76 21.57
N VAL A 392 -13.60 2.42 20.42
CA VAL A 392 -14.33 3.66 20.10
C VAL A 392 -15.10 3.47 18.79
N GLN A 393 -16.44 3.44 18.90
CA GLN A 393 -17.32 3.42 17.73
C GLN A 393 -17.35 4.82 17.08
N THR A 394 -17.12 4.90 15.77
CA THR A 394 -17.23 6.13 14.97
C THR A 394 -18.29 5.99 13.88
N CYS A 395 -18.77 7.11 13.34
CA CYS A 395 -19.86 7.12 12.35
C CYS A 395 -19.46 6.65 10.95
N ARG A 396 -18.17 6.75 10.59
CA ARG A 396 -17.61 6.30 9.30
C ARG A 396 -16.58 5.17 9.44
N GLY A 397 -16.30 4.70 10.65
CA GLY A 397 -15.23 3.75 10.91
C GLY A 397 -13.87 4.41 11.11
N SER A 398 -12.82 3.60 11.08
CA SER A 398 -11.43 4.06 11.03
C SER A 398 -10.76 3.39 9.84
N HIS A 399 -10.41 4.20 8.84
CA HIS A 399 -9.54 3.80 7.75
C HIS A 399 -8.10 3.82 8.27
N THR A 400 -7.53 5.00 8.45
CA THR A 400 -6.28 5.22 9.19
C THR A 400 -6.53 5.97 10.51
N HIS A 401 -5.48 6.07 11.34
CA HIS A 401 -5.50 6.88 12.55
C HIS A 401 -4.10 7.41 12.91
N SER A 402 -4.04 8.61 13.46
CA SER A 402 -2.77 9.32 13.70
C SER A 402 -2.61 9.66 15.18
N VAL A 403 -1.55 9.19 15.82
CA VAL A 403 -1.24 9.51 17.23
C VAL A 403 -0.67 10.94 17.31
N VAL A 404 -1.53 11.91 17.64
CA VAL A 404 -1.19 13.34 17.64
C VAL A 404 -0.30 13.72 18.82
N SER A 405 -0.57 13.14 20.00
CA SER A 405 0.23 13.37 21.21
C SER A 405 -0.07 12.34 22.30
N GLY A 406 0.90 12.10 23.17
CA GLY A 406 0.74 11.31 24.40
C GLY A 406 1.68 10.11 24.50
N PRO A 407 1.77 9.46 25.68
CA PRO A 407 1.03 9.79 26.89
C PRO A 407 1.62 11.02 27.62
N GLY A 408 0.78 12.02 27.89
CA GLY A 408 1.20 13.23 28.61
C GLY A 408 1.35 13.04 30.12
N GLU A 409 1.70 14.12 30.85
CA GLU A 409 1.65 14.15 32.33
C GLU A 409 0.23 13.90 32.88
N ASP A 410 -0.80 14.06 32.06
CA ASP A 410 -2.20 13.78 32.35
C ASP A 410 -2.62 12.32 32.06
N GLY A 411 -1.71 11.49 31.53
CA GLY A 411 -1.94 10.07 31.24
C GLY A 411 -2.86 9.82 30.04
N LYS A 412 -2.94 10.75 29.09
CA LYS A 412 -3.80 10.66 27.90
C LYS A 412 -3.02 10.58 26.59
N ILE A 413 -3.62 9.87 25.64
CA ILE A 413 -3.25 9.86 24.22
C ILE A 413 -4.36 10.58 23.44
N ILE A 414 -3.99 11.45 22.50
CA ILE A 414 -4.90 12.10 21.56
C ILE A 414 -4.64 11.54 20.16
N VAL A 415 -5.71 11.11 19.50
CA VAL A 415 -5.70 10.46 18.18
C VAL A 415 -6.62 11.21 17.22
N TYR A 416 -6.21 11.40 15.97
CA TYR A 416 -7.12 11.75 14.87
C TYR A 416 -7.55 10.48 14.14
N ASN A 417 -8.84 10.37 13.86
CA ASN A 417 -9.44 9.23 13.16
C ASN A 417 -9.93 9.68 11.79
N SER A 418 -9.35 9.11 10.74
CA SER A 418 -9.87 9.14 9.38
C SER A 418 -10.88 8.00 9.19
N GLY A 419 -12.04 8.25 8.61
CA GLY A 419 -13.02 7.20 8.27
C GLY A 419 -13.63 7.50 6.91
N THR A 420 -13.42 6.61 5.94
CA THR A 420 -13.80 6.81 4.53
C THR A 420 -15.15 6.16 4.24
N ALA A 421 -15.45 5.01 4.87
CA ALA A 421 -16.64 4.22 4.59
C ALA A 421 -17.97 4.93 4.96
N PRO A 422 -19.11 4.46 4.42
CA PRO A 422 -20.40 5.15 4.54
C PRO A 422 -20.85 5.44 5.98
N ILE A 423 -21.62 6.51 6.14
CA ILE A 423 -22.25 6.89 7.41
C ILE A 423 -23.21 5.76 7.83
N ARG A 424 -23.14 5.34 9.10
CA ARG A 424 -24.08 4.37 9.68
C ARG A 424 -25.53 4.88 9.67
N ASP A 425 -26.47 3.95 9.62
CA ASP A 425 -27.89 4.24 9.83
C ASP A 425 -28.14 4.86 11.23
N GLU A 426 -29.09 5.79 11.33
CA GLU A 426 -29.49 6.40 12.60
C GLU A 426 -30.15 5.38 13.56
N GLU A 427 -30.70 4.26 13.07
CA GLU A 427 -31.16 3.15 13.90
C GLU A 427 -30.01 2.37 14.56
N GLU A 428 -28.84 2.26 13.92
CA GLU A 428 -27.64 1.67 14.54
C GLU A 428 -26.97 2.67 15.50
N MET A 429 -26.84 3.93 15.10
CA MET A 429 -26.14 4.95 15.88
C MET A 429 -26.77 6.35 15.68
N PRO A 430 -27.74 6.77 16.54
CA PRO A 430 -28.49 8.04 16.41
C PRO A 430 -27.70 9.35 16.49
N ALA A 431 -26.38 9.31 16.50
CA ALA A 431 -25.48 10.46 16.38
C ALA A 431 -24.98 10.67 14.94
N CYS A 432 -25.12 9.67 14.07
CA CYS A 432 -24.55 9.62 12.73
C CYS A 432 -25.50 10.24 11.70
N VAL A 433 -25.62 11.56 11.74
CA VAL A 433 -26.46 12.33 10.80
C VAL A 433 -25.85 12.27 9.40
N ASP A 434 -26.70 12.06 8.41
CA ASP A 434 -26.38 11.99 6.99
C ASP A 434 -25.97 13.34 6.38
N SER A 435 -26.00 13.47 5.05
CA SER A 435 -25.67 14.70 4.31
C SER A 435 -26.88 15.62 4.06
N THR A 436 -27.94 15.54 4.87
CA THR A 436 -29.16 16.38 4.77
C THR A 436 -28.83 17.86 4.50
N PRO A 437 -29.31 18.46 3.38
CA PRO A 437 -28.95 19.82 3.01
C PRO A 437 -29.26 20.88 4.07
N GLY A 438 -28.18 21.47 4.62
CA GLY A 438 -28.24 22.49 5.65
C GLY A 438 -28.18 21.97 7.09
N ASP A 439 -28.08 20.66 7.32
CA ASP A 439 -27.80 20.12 8.65
C ASP A 439 -26.29 20.02 8.89
N ASN A 440 -25.76 21.01 9.59
CA ASN A 440 -24.34 21.04 9.96
C ASN A 440 -23.95 19.93 10.97
N ARG A 441 -24.85 19.05 11.43
CA ARG A 441 -24.52 17.90 12.30
C ARG A 441 -23.93 16.69 11.54
N THR A 442 -23.91 16.73 10.21
CA THR A 442 -23.39 15.65 9.36
C THR A 442 -22.04 15.09 9.82
N ALA A 443 -21.87 13.77 9.67
CA ALA A 443 -20.59 13.08 9.89
C ALA A 443 -19.61 13.19 8.69
N LEU A 444 -20.04 13.78 7.57
CA LEU A 444 -19.14 14.24 6.51
C LEU A 444 -18.39 15.52 6.95
N PHE A 445 -17.32 15.86 6.23
CA PHE A 445 -16.57 17.12 6.38
C PHE A 445 -16.03 17.33 7.81
N ARG A 446 -15.55 16.27 8.47
CA ARG A 446 -15.00 16.29 9.83
C ARG A 446 -13.78 15.39 9.99
N ILE A 447 -12.96 15.68 11.00
CA ILE A 447 -11.98 14.75 11.57
C ILE A 447 -12.47 14.43 12.98
N ASP A 448 -12.55 13.14 13.35
CA ASP A 448 -12.87 12.76 14.73
C ASP A 448 -11.62 12.83 15.61
N VAL A 449 -11.68 13.60 16.69
CA VAL A 449 -10.62 13.72 17.70
C VAL A 449 -10.96 12.80 18.87
N ILE A 450 -10.11 11.82 19.14
CA ILE A 450 -10.33 10.79 20.16
C ILE A 450 -9.34 10.95 21.31
N GLU A 451 -9.85 10.84 22.55
CA GLU A 451 -9.08 10.83 23.80
C GLU A 451 -9.05 9.41 24.36
N ILE A 452 -7.86 8.85 24.57
CA ILE A 452 -7.64 7.54 25.19
C ILE A 452 -6.92 7.74 26.54
N PRO A 453 -7.57 7.49 27.70
CA PRO A 453 -6.91 7.50 29.00
C PRO A 453 -6.12 6.20 29.20
N VAL A 454 -4.79 6.26 29.33
CA VAL A 454 -3.94 5.05 29.42
C VAL A 454 -4.25 4.20 30.65
N ALA A 455 -4.60 4.82 31.76
CA ALA A 455 -4.96 4.12 33.00
C ALA A 455 -6.36 3.46 32.97
N GLU A 456 -7.19 3.76 31.97
CA GLU A 456 -8.54 3.20 31.83
C GLU A 456 -9.02 3.27 30.36
N PRO A 457 -8.43 2.48 29.42
CA PRO A 457 -8.67 2.63 27.98
C PRO A 457 -10.12 2.36 27.55
N SER A 458 -10.90 1.65 28.38
CA SER A 458 -12.35 1.46 28.21
C SER A 458 -13.17 2.75 28.34
N LYS A 459 -12.56 3.88 28.72
CA LYS A 459 -13.15 5.23 28.67
C LYS A 459 -12.71 6.06 27.45
N ALA A 460 -12.03 5.44 26.49
CA ALA A 460 -11.72 6.09 25.22
C ALA A 460 -12.99 6.56 24.50
N ARG A 461 -12.93 7.73 23.86
CA ARG A 461 -14.10 8.39 23.27
C ARG A 461 -13.70 9.51 22.31
N ILE A 462 -14.58 9.82 21.36
CA ILE A 462 -14.55 11.08 20.62
C ILE A 462 -14.75 12.25 21.62
N VAL A 463 -13.98 13.33 21.47
CA VAL A 463 -14.03 14.53 22.33
C VAL A 463 -14.39 15.81 21.60
N ASP A 464 -14.08 15.87 20.31
CA ASP A 464 -14.48 16.91 19.37
C ASP A 464 -14.46 16.32 17.95
N SER A 465 -15.20 16.91 17.02
CA SER A 465 -15.24 16.47 15.62
C SER A 465 -15.18 17.70 14.69
N PRO A 466 -14.09 18.49 14.70
CA PRO A 466 -14.00 19.77 14.00
C PRO A 466 -14.27 19.67 12.49
N ALA A 467 -15.03 20.63 11.96
CA ALA A 467 -15.38 20.73 10.55
C ALA A 467 -14.28 21.45 9.74
N VAL A 468 -13.12 20.81 9.58
CA VAL A 468 -11.90 21.45 9.03
C VAL A 468 -11.98 21.80 7.53
N PHE A 469 -12.93 21.22 6.81
CA PHE A 469 -13.20 21.45 5.38
C PHE A 469 -14.24 22.55 5.14
N ALA A 470 -14.72 23.19 6.20
CA ALA A 470 -15.64 24.32 6.10
C ALA A 470 -14.97 25.52 5.43
N ASP A 471 -15.74 26.29 4.67
CA ASP A 471 -15.32 27.57 4.11
C ASP A 471 -15.28 28.65 5.22
N ASP A 472 -14.15 29.36 5.34
CA ASP A 472 -13.86 30.24 6.47
C ASP A 472 -14.68 31.55 6.45
N GLU A 473 -15.18 31.98 5.28
CA GLU A 473 -15.96 33.23 5.15
C GLU A 473 -17.46 32.99 5.35
N THR A 474 -17.98 31.86 4.90
CA THR A 474 -19.41 31.52 4.86
C THR A 474 -19.85 30.51 5.91
N GLY A 475 -18.93 29.70 6.45
CA GLY A 475 -19.23 28.62 7.40
C GLY A 475 -19.94 27.42 6.78
N VAL A 476 -19.95 27.28 5.46
CA VAL A 476 -20.48 26.10 4.77
C VAL A 476 -19.53 24.92 4.96
N VAL A 477 -20.00 23.83 5.57
CA VAL A 477 -19.15 22.66 5.92
C VAL A 477 -18.53 21.97 4.70
N ALA A 478 -19.22 21.97 3.56
CA ALA A 478 -18.71 21.55 2.26
C ALA A 478 -18.08 22.75 1.51
N GLY A 479 -16.99 23.28 2.08
CA GLY A 479 -16.30 24.49 1.60
C GLY A 479 -15.24 24.23 0.53
N LEU A 480 -14.60 23.07 0.57
CA LEU A 480 -13.54 22.66 -0.36
C LEU A 480 -14.09 21.93 -1.60
N TRP A 481 -13.26 21.17 -2.32
CA TRP A 481 -13.61 20.58 -3.62
C TRP A 481 -14.85 19.68 -3.56
N ARG A 482 -15.75 19.86 -4.54
CA ARG A 482 -17.09 19.26 -4.54
C ARG A 482 -17.20 17.95 -5.29
N GLY A 483 -16.12 17.51 -5.93
CA GLY A 483 -16.07 16.38 -6.84
C GLY A 483 -16.30 16.80 -8.29
N GLY A 484 -15.72 16.04 -9.22
CA GLY A 484 -15.91 16.20 -10.66
C GLY A 484 -14.62 16.48 -11.43
N ASP A 485 -14.82 16.72 -12.73
CA ASP A 485 -13.80 17.06 -13.73
C ASP A 485 -13.15 18.46 -13.50
N HIS A 486 -11.83 18.55 -13.67
CA HIS A 486 -11.08 19.81 -13.64
C HIS A 486 -10.96 20.50 -15.03
N GLY A 487 -11.34 19.81 -16.11
CA GLY A 487 -11.35 20.27 -17.50
C GLY A 487 -10.84 19.21 -18.48
N ASP A 488 -10.96 19.51 -19.78
CA ASP A 488 -10.39 18.66 -20.85
C ASP A 488 -8.92 18.30 -20.55
N ASP A 489 -8.56 17.02 -20.75
CA ASP A 489 -7.25 16.40 -20.44
C ASP A 489 -6.87 16.29 -18.94
N THR A 490 -7.82 16.39 -18.00
CA THR A 490 -7.58 16.24 -16.54
C THR A 490 -8.24 15.00 -15.92
N GLN A 491 -7.92 14.69 -14.65
CA GLN A 491 -8.60 13.63 -13.88
C GLN A 491 -9.93 14.10 -13.28
N GLU A 492 -10.90 13.19 -13.15
CA GLU A 492 -12.07 13.42 -12.28
C GLU A 492 -11.66 13.22 -10.82
N THR A 493 -11.60 14.32 -10.07
CA THR A 493 -11.14 14.33 -8.68
C THR A 493 -12.31 14.12 -7.71
N ALA A 494 -12.15 13.21 -6.75
CA ALA A 494 -13.16 12.87 -5.76
C ALA A 494 -13.58 14.06 -4.86
N ARG A 495 -14.81 14.04 -4.32
CA ARG A 495 -15.29 15.08 -3.39
C ARG A 495 -14.49 15.09 -2.09
N THR A 496 -14.05 16.27 -1.65
CA THR A 496 -13.40 16.49 -0.35
C THR A 496 -14.43 16.46 0.79
N ASP A 497 -14.63 15.28 1.40
CA ASP A 497 -15.54 15.12 2.55
C ASP A 497 -14.99 14.32 3.74
N HIS A 498 -13.74 13.86 3.65
CA HIS A 498 -12.96 13.23 4.72
C HIS A 498 -11.47 13.39 4.40
N CYS A 499 -10.60 13.08 5.37
CA CYS A 499 -9.22 12.73 5.07
C CYS A 499 -9.08 11.22 4.99
N HIS A 500 -8.20 10.73 4.11
CA HIS A 500 -7.79 9.34 4.06
C HIS A 500 -6.66 9.15 5.08
N ASP A 501 -5.52 9.82 4.88
CA ASP A 501 -4.42 9.90 5.83
C ASP A 501 -4.25 11.31 6.40
N ILE A 502 -3.77 11.39 7.65
CA ILE A 502 -3.38 12.65 8.29
C ILE A 502 -2.01 12.46 8.94
N THR A 503 -0.94 12.79 8.24
CA THR A 503 0.41 12.68 8.80
C THR A 503 0.70 13.84 9.73
N VAL A 504 1.00 13.55 11.01
CA VAL A 504 1.25 14.55 12.06
C VAL A 504 2.74 14.75 12.31
N PHE A 505 3.15 15.99 12.60
CA PHE A 505 4.52 16.35 12.98
C PHE A 505 4.50 17.16 14.30
N PRO A 506 4.46 16.50 15.47
CA PRO A 506 4.16 17.15 16.75
C PRO A 506 5.14 18.27 17.16
N GLU A 507 6.45 18.12 16.97
CA GLU A 507 7.44 19.17 17.29
C GLU A 507 7.26 20.44 16.46
N ARG A 508 6.91 20.28 15.18
CA ARG A 508 6.64 21.39 14.24
C ARG A 508 5.22 21.94 14.42
N LYS A 509 4.35 21.20 15.11
CA LYS A 509 2.93 21.50 15.37
C LYS A 509 2.08 21.63 14.11
N ILE A 510 2.46 20.91 13.07
CA ILE A 510 1.72 20.83 11.82
C ILE A 510 1.25 19.40 11.55
N ALA A 511 0.23 19.26 10.72
CA ALA A 511 -0.14 17.98 10.11
C ALA A 511 -0.51 18.20 8.63
N ALA A 512 -0.30 17.20 7.80
CA ALA A 512 -0.70 17.18 6.40
C ALA A 512 -1.77 16.10 6.22
N GLY A 513 -2.98 16.51 5.85
CA GLY A 513 -4.05 15.61 5.46
C GLY A 513 -4.07 15.43 3.94
N ALA A 514 -4.08 14.19 3.49
CA ALA A 514 -4.46 13.84 2.14
C ALA A 514 -5.95 13.48 2.16
N CYS A 515 -6.78 14.29 1.51
CA CYS A 515 -8.20 14.36 1.84
C CYS A 515 -9.11 14.34 0.62
N SER A 516 -9.13 13.17 -0.03
CA SER A 516 -9.95 12.74 -1.18
C SER A 516 -9.91 13.67 -2.41
N GLY A 517 -10.28 14.95 -2.31
CA GLY A 517 -10.11 15.95 -3.36
C GLY A 517 -9.14 17.09 -3.07
N ASN A 518 -8.51 17.12 -1.88
CA ASN A 518 -7.55 18.17 -1.51
C ASN A 518 -6.40 17.67 -0.64
N GLY A 519 -5.21 18.25 -0.84
CA GLY A 519 -4.12 18.24 0.13
C GLY A 519 -4.28 19.41 1.09
N ILE A 520 -4.20 19.16 2.40
CA ILE A 520 -4.53 20.16 3.43
C ILE A 520 -3.42 20.24 4.47
N LEU A 521 -2.97 21.46 4.78
CA LEU A 521 -2.03 21.72 5.87
C LEU A 521 -2.79 22.21 7.11
N PHE A 522 -2.53 21.61 8.27
CA PHE A 522 -3.19 21.91 9.54
C PHE A 522 -2.23 22.43 10.62
N ASP A 523 -2.69 23.36 11.45
CA ASP A 523 -2.09 23.70 12.75
C ASP A 523 -2.65 22.75 13.81
N ILE A 524 -1.75 22.02 14.47
CA ILE A 524 -2.05 21.09 15.58
C ILE A 524 -1.44 21.57 16.91
N SER A 525 -1.09 22.87 17.02
CA SER A 525 -0.62 23.52 18.26
C SER A 525 -1.56 23.35 19.45
N ASN A 526 -2.83 23.06 19.17
CA ASN A 526 -3.76 22.44 20.11
C ASN A 526 -4.23 21.09 19.53
N PRO A 527 -3.68 19.95 19.98
CA PRO A 527 -4.06 18.63 19.48
C PRO A 527 -5.56 18.31 19.61
N LEU A 528 -6.31 18.99 20.47
CA LEU A 528 -7.77 18.81 20.61
C LEU A 528 -8.59 19.59 19.58
N LYS A 529 -7.99 20.53 18.82
CA LYS A 529 -8.67 21.43 17.88
C LYS A 529 -7.75 21.77 16.69
N PRO A 530 -7.52 20.82 15.76
CA PRO A 530 -6.82 21.12 14.51
C PRO A 530 -7.52 22.25 13.74
N GLN A 531 -6.74 23.09 13.06
CA GLN A 531 -7.24 24.19 12.22
C GLN A 531 -6.55 24.15 10.85
N ARG A 532 -7.29 24.36 9.76
CA ARG A 532 -6.71 24.44 8.41
C ARG A 532 -5.89 25.73 8.27
N ILE A 533 -4.64 25.60 7.82
CA ILE A 533 -3.74 26.71 7.47
C ILE A 533 -3.89 27.04 5.99
N ASP A 534 -3.80 26.02 5.14
CA ASP A 534 -3.83 26.13 3.68
C ASP A 534 -4.40 24.83 3.06
N ALA A 535 -4.87 24.89 1.82
CA ALA A 535 -5.32 23.72 1.07
C ALA A 535 -5.11 23.89 -0.44
N VAL A 536 -4.76 22.78 -1.11
CA VAL A 536 -4.47 22.72 -2.54
C VAL A 536 -5.31 21.64 -3.21
N SER A 537 -5.59 21.82 -4.50
CA SER A 537 -6.15 20.83 -5.43
C SER A 537 -5.17 20.69 -6.60
N ASP A 538 -5.16 19.52 -7.22
CA ASP A 538 -4.27 19.18 -8.33
C ASP A 538 -5.12 18.45 -9.39
N ALA A 539 -5.08 18.93 -10.62
CA ALA A 539 -5.87 18.38 -11.72
C ALA A 539 -5.30 17.04 -12.24
N GLY A 540 -4.08 16.68 -11.83
CA GLY A 540 -3.47 15.38 -12.06
C GLY A 540 -3.83 14.33 -11.00
N PHE A 541 -4.68 14.64 -10.01
CA PHE A 541 -5.04 13.71 -8.91
C PHE A 541 -6.51 13.23 -9.03
N ALA A 542 -6.74 11.92 -8.96
CA ALA A 542 -8.08 11.36 -8.80
C ALA A 542 -8.52 11.36 -7.32
N TYR A 543 -7.62 10.93 -6.43
CA TYR A 543 -7.92 10.72 -5.02
C TYR A 543 -6.72 11.02 -4.12
N TRP A 544 -6.82 12.07 -3.30
CA TRP A 544 -5.76 12.46 -2.38
C TRP A 544 -5.63 11.46 -1.23
N HIS A 545 -4.53 10.72 -1.25
CA HIS A 545 -4.39 9.44 -0.56
C HIS A 545 -3.53 9.51 0.70
N SER A 546 -2.23 9.78 0.57
CA SER A 546 -1.31 9.90 1.69
C SER A 546 -0.38 11.12 1.64
N ALA A 547 0.27 11.43 2.76
CA ALA A 547 1.14 12.58 2.92
C ALA A 547 2.40 12.21 3.73
N THR A 548 3.57 12.74 3.36
CA THR A 548 4.81 12.60 4.15
C THR A 548 5.64 13.88 4.11
N PHE A 549 6.01 14.40 5.29
CA PHE A 549 6.94 15.51 5.42
C PHE A 549 8.41 15.06 5.26
N ASN A 550 9.27 16.00 4.82
CA ASN A 550 10.70 15.84 5.00
C ASN A 550 11.12 15.99 6.48
N ASN A 551 12.39 15.70 6.82
CA ASN A 551 12.87 15.68 8.21
C ASN A 551 12.71 17.02 8.97
N ASP A 552 12.65 18.13 8.24
CA ASP A 552 12.49 19.47 8.80
C ASP A 552 11.05 19.99 8.77
N GLY A 553 10.08 19.25 8.24
CA GLY A 553 8.69 19.73 8.12
C GLY A 553 8.59 21.01 7.28
N THR A 554 9.49 21.18 6.31
CA THR A 554 9.57 22.31 5.37
C THR A 554 9.12 21.93 3.96
N LYS A 555 8.90 20.64 3.71
CA LYS A 555 8.36 20.07 2.47
C LYS A 555 7.37 18.97 2.80
N VAL A 556 6.42 18.72 1.90
CA VAL A 556 5.51 17.57 1.96
C VAL A 556 5.36 16.95 0.57
N ILE A 557 5.38 15.62 0.53
CA ILE A 557 4.99 14.80 -0.61
C ILE A 557 3.55 14.34 -0.36
N PHE A 558 2.65 14.55 -1.32
CA PHE A 558 1.31 13.96 -1.34
C PHE A 558 1.23 12.88 -2.43
N THR A 559 0.36 11.88 -2.24
CA THR A 559 0.17 10.74 -3.17
C THR A 559 -1.25 10.71 -3.71
N ASP A 560 -1.42 10.14 -4.91
CA ASP A 560 -2.70 9.96 -5.62
C ASP A 560 -3.07 8.47 -5.69
N GLU A 561 -4.29 8.11 -5.27
CA GLU A 561 -4.81 6.74 -5.40
C GLU A 561 -5.53 6.50 -6.74
N TRP A 562 -4.88 6.87 -7.85
CA TRP A 562 -5.49 6.66 -9.17
C TRP A 562 -5.74 5.17 -9.42
N GLY A 563 -7.01 4.83 -9.71
CA GLY A 563 -7.45 3.45 -9.86
C GLY A 563 -7.95 2.77 -8.58
N GLY A 564 -8.01 3.47 -7.44
CA GLY A 564 -8.58 2.95 -6.18
C GLY A 564 -7.85 1.71 -5.66
N GLY A 565 -6.53 1.67 -5.87
CA GLY A 565 -5.65 0.60 -5.41
C GLY A 565 -5.75 -0.74 -6.16
N GLY A 566 -6.93 -1.08 -6.70
CA GLY A 566 -7.17 -2.34 -7.41
C GLY A 566 -6.68 -2.36 -8.85
N ARG A 567 -6.74 -1.22 -9.58
CA ARG A 567 -6.52 -1.17 -11.03
C ARG A 567 -5.03 -1.00 -11.43
N PRO A 568 -4.62 -1.44 -12.63
CA PRO A 568 -3.26 -1.27 -13.13
C PRO A 568 -3.11 0.14 -13.73
N ARG A 569 -2.33 1.03 -13.08
CA ARG A 569 -2.28 2.48 -13.42
C ARG A 569 -0.86 3.05 -13.57
N CYS A 570 0.11 2.17 -13.81
CA CYS A 570 1.52 2.49 -14.10
C CYS A 570 1.97 1.93 -15.45
N ARG A 571 1.10 1.87 -16.45
CA ARG A 571 1.32 1.13 -17.71
C ARG A 571 1.98 2.02 -18.77
N ALA A 572 2.43 1.41 -19.87
CA ALA A 572 3.17 2.13 -20.91
C ALA A 572 2.34 3.18 -21.68
N GLN A 573 1.01 3.09 -21.63
CA GLN A 573 0.03 4.04 -22.20
C GLN A 573 -0.41 5.12 -21.20
N ASP A 574 -0.18 4.94 -19.89
CA ASP A 574 -0.72 5.82 -18.87
C ASP A 574 0.07 7.14 -18.77
N PRO A 575 -0.57 8.30 -18.50
CA PRO A 575 0.15 9.55 -18.28
C PRO A 575 1.14 9.47 -17.09
N LEU A 576 2.21 10.27 -17.17
CA LEU A 576 3.28 10.30 -16.16
C LEU A 576 2.97 11.22 -14.96
N ASP A 577 1.97 12.08 -15.10
CA ASP A 577 1.45 13.02 -14.10
C ASP A 577 0.18 12.49 -13.39
N TRP A 578 -0.58 11.58 -14.02
CA TRP A 578 -1.72 10.90 -13.39
C TRP A 578 -1.25 9.78 -12.46
N GLY A 579 -1.76 9.68 -11.23
CA GLY A 579 -1.25 8.71 -10.24
C GLY A 579 0.18 9.02 -9.78
N ALA A 580 0.66 10.26 -9.97
CA ALA A 580 1.98 10.69 -9.55
C ALA A 580 1.95 11.32 -8.14
N ASN A 581 3.03 11.18 -7.39
CA ASN A 581 3.22 11.97 -6.18
C ASN A 581 3.39 13.45 -6.54
N ALA A 582 2.82 14.37 -5.77
CA ALA A 582 3.03 15.80 -5.91
C ALA A 582 3.90 16.35 -4.75
N ILE A 583 4.95 17.10 -5.07
CA ILE A 583 5.92 17.64 -4.11
C ILE A 583 5.67 19.14 -3.90
N TYR A 584 5.48 19.52 -2.63
CA TYR A 584 5.24 20.90 -2.21
C TYR A 584 6.28 21.36 -1.18
N ASP A 585 6.80 22.57 -1.35
CA ASP A 585 7.52 23.29 -0.28
C ASP A 585 6.51 24.01 0.63
N ILE A 586 6.85 24.18 1.91
CA ILE A 586 6.03 24.86 2.92
C ILE A 586 6.62 26.25 3.19
N VAL A 587 6.11 27.28 2.51
CA VAL A 587 6.64 28.66 2.53
C VAL A 587 5.65 29.60 3.21
N ASP A 588 6.07 30.24 4.31
CA ASP A 588 5.23 31.11 5.15
C ASP A 588 3.87 30.49 5.56
N GLY A 589 3.84 29.16 5.69
CA GLY A 589 2.64 28.37 6.03
C GLY A 589 1.77 27.97 4.84
N LYS A 590 2.24 28.16 3.61
CA LYS A 590 1.54 27.78 2.37
C LYS A 590 2.20 26.61 1.65
N LEU A 591 1.39 25.85 0.91
CA LEU A 591 1.82 24.76 0.05
C LEU A 591 2.18 25.30 -1.34
N GLU A 592 3.48 25.45 -1.63
CA GLU A 592 3.95 25.81 -2.96
C GLU A 592 4.35 24.57 -3.77
N TYR A 593 3.59 24.25 -4.82
CA TYR A 593 3.90 23.15 -5.75
C TYR A 593 5.30 23.33 -6.39
N ARG A 594 6.00 22.21 -6.59
CA ARG A 594 7.35 22.16 -7.19
C ARG A 594 7.48 21.18 -8.35
N SER A 595 7.04 19.93 -8.18
CA SER A 595 7.13 18.88 -9.21
C SER A 595 6.19 17.71 -8.91
N HIS A 596 5.95 16.87 -9.92
CA HIS A 596 5.42 15.52 -9.77
C HIS A 596 6.53 14.46 -9.85
N TYR A 597 6.32 13.30 -9.22
CA TYR A 597 7.13 12.10 -9.37
C TYR A 597 6.25 10.86 -9.49
N LYS A 598 6.40 10.10 -10.58
CA LYS A 598 5.83 8.76 -10.77
C LYS A 598 6.97 7.75 -11.01
N LEU A 599 6.76 6.50 -10.62
CA LEU A 599 7.77 5.45 -10.87
C LEU A 599 8.00 5.29 -12.39
N PRO A 600 9.27 5.14 -12.87
CA PRO A 600 9.57 5.20 -14.30
C PRO A 600 9.47 3.87 -15.04
N ALA A 601 9.05 2.80 -14.38
CA ALA A 601 8.85 1.47 -14.96
C ALA A 601 7.41 1.24 -15.42
N PRO A 602 7.16 0.99 -16.72
CA PRO A 602 5.85 0.58 -17.17
C PRO A 602 5.55 -0.86 -16.73
N GLN A 603 4.45 -1.02 -15.98
CA GLN A 603 3.93 -2.31 -15.51
C GLN A 603 2.88 -2.89 -16.46
N SER A 604 2.49 -4.15 -16.24
CA SER A 604 1.48 -4.88 -17.01
C SER A 604 0.04 -4.69 -16.48
N GLU A 605 -0.94 -5.24 -17.18
CA GLU A 605 -2.36 -5.18 -16.78
C GLU A 605 -2.66 -6.06 -15.54
N GLN A 606 -1.82 -7.04 -15.23
CA GLN A 606 -1.92 -7.91 -14.05
C GLN A 606 -1.37 -7.24 -12.78
N GLU A 607 -0.74 -6.07 -12.92
CA GLU A 607 0.01 -5.38 -11.86
C GLU A 607 -0.73 -4.13 -11.36
N ASN A 608 -1.60 -4.32 -10.37
CA ASN A 608 -2.25 -3.22 -9.66
C ASN A 608 -1.18 -2.25 -9.10
N CYS A 609 -1.23 -0.98 -9.48
CA CYS A 609 -0.10 -0.08 -9.26
C CYS A 609 -0.56 1.33 -8.91
N VAL A 610 -0.28 1.69 -7.65
CA VAL A 610 -0.64 2.98 -7.06
C VAL A 610 0.44 3.42 -6.05
N ALA A 611 0.50 4.71 -5.75
CA ALA A 611 1.38 5.28 -4.73
C ALA A 611 0.80 5.07 -3.32
N HIS A 612 1.50 4.36 -2.44
CA HIS A 612 1.09 4.12 -1.04
C HIS A 612 2.18 4.59 -0.05
N ASN A 613 2.05 4.17 1.21
CA ASN A 613 2.74 4.74 2.37
C ASN A 613 4.26 4.51 2.41
N GLY A 614 4.98 5.53 2.89
CA GLY A 614 6.44 5.58 2.91
C GLY A 614 7.00 6.37 4.09
N SER A 615 8.33 6.50 4.16
CA SER A 615 9.01 7.26 5.22
C SER A 615 10.33 7.87 4.76
N ILE A 616 10.83 8.86 5.49
CA ILE A 616 12.17 9.41 5.24
C ILE A 616 13.26 8.40 5.57
N VAL A 617 14.27 8.33 4.70
CA VAL A 617 15.54 7.63 4.97
C VAL A 617 16.52 8.71 5.46
N PRO A 618 17.00 8.63 6.72
CA PRO A 618 17.65 9.76 7.39
C PRO A 618 19.12 9.92 6.98
N VAL A 619 19.37 10.25 5.72
CA VAL A 619 20.69 10.68 5.23
C VAL A 619 20.91 12.13 5.70
N PRO A 620 21.99 12.44 6.44
CA PRO A 620 22.18 13.78 6.98
C PRO A 620 22.31 14.82 5.84
N GLY A 621 21.51 15.88 5.91
CA GLY A 621 21.55 16.99 4.94
C GLY A 621 20.96 16.68 3.56
N ARG A 622 20.12 15.63 3.43
CA ARG A 622 19.37 15.29 2.21
C ARG A 622 17.95 14.88 2.56
N ASP A 623 17.00 15.25 1.71
CA ASP A 623 15.62 14.76 1.78
C ASP A 623 15.54 13.48 0.93
N VAL A 624 15.68 12.32 1.56
CA VAL A 624 15.52 11.01 0.91
C VAL A 624 14.28 10.32 1.49
N PHE A 625 13.45 9.76 0.62
CA PHE A 625 12.19 9.09 0.94
C PHE A 625 12.20 7.68 0.36
N VAL A 626 11.71 6.70 1.11
CA VAL A 626 11.41 5.36 0.61
C VAL A 626 9.90 5.16 0.64
N GLN A 627 9.35 4.61 -0.45
CA GLN A 627 7.92 4.54 -0.68
C GLN A 627 7.48 3.14 -1.10
N ALA A 628 6.32 2.73 -0.62
CA ALA A 628 5.52 1.70 -1.24
C ALA A 628 4.83 2.22 -2.52
N TRP A 629 5.05 1.52 -3.61
CA TRP A 629 4.02 1.36 -4.63
C TRP A 629 3.44 -0.05 -4.43
N TYR A 630 2.29 -0.35 -5.03
CA TYR A 630 1.68 -1.69 -4.98
C TYR A 630 2.52 -2.70 -5.80
N GLN A 631 2.03 -3.33 -6.86
CA GLN A 631 2.86 -4.27 -7.63
C GLN A 631 4.01 -3.59 -8.40
N GLY A 632 4.07 -2.26 -8.46
CA GLY A 632 5.26 -1.50 -8.84
C GLY A 632 6.37 -1.40 -7.77
N GLY A 633 6.21 -2.09 -6.64
CA GLY A 633 7.28 -2.36 -5.69
C GLY A 633 7.74 -1.18 -4.83
N LEU A 634 9.03 -1.12 -4.54
CA LEU A 634 9.67 -0.15 -3.66
C LEU A 634 10.48 0.84 -4.49
N SER A 635 10.26 2.14 -4.25
CA SER A 635 11.06 3.23 -4.83
C SER A 635 11.79 4.01 -3.72
N LEU A 636 13.06 4.35 -3.95
CA LEU A 636 13.89 5.18 -3.08
C LEU A 636 14.26 6.46 -3.82
N VAL A 637 13.74 7.60 -3.38
CA VAL A 637 13.79 8.89 -4.09
C VAL A 637 14.55 9.93 -3.29
N ASP A 638 15.48 10.65 -3.91
CA ASP A 638 16.05 11.90 -3.39
C ASP A 638 15.25 13.09 -3.94
N PHE A 639 14.67 13.89 -3.04
CA PHE A 639 13.91 15.10 -3.34
C PHE A 639 14.49 16.33 -2.60
N THR A 640 15.81 16.30 -2.31
CA THR A 640 16.55 17.44 -1.74
C THR A 640 16.39 18.69 -2.62
N ASP A 641 16.39 18.50 -3.95
CA ASP A 641 15.82 19.46 -4.90
C ASP A 641 14.35 19.09 -5.16
N SER A 642 13.42 19.89 -4.62
CA SER A 642 11.97 19.66 -4.76
C SER A 642 11.47 19.76 -6.21
N VAL A 643 12.25 20.36 -7.12
CA VAL A 643 11.89 20.56 -8.53
C VAL A 643 12.43 19.42 -9.41
N ASN A 644 13.46 18.71 -8.95
CA ASN A 644 14.12 17.63 -9.71
C ASN A 644 14.31 16.37 -8.83
N PRO A 645 13.22 15.69 -8.41
CA PRO A 645 13.31 14.43 -7.68
C PRO A 645 13.97 13.33 -8.54
N VAL A 646 14.78 12.47 -7.92
CA VAL A 646 15.55 11.41 -8.59
C VAL A 646 15.38 10.08 -7.88
N GLU A 647 14.98 9.04 -8.62
CA GLU A 647 15.05 7.65 -8.13
C GLU A 647 16.52 7.22 -8.00
N ILE A 648 16.94 6.89 -6.77
CA ILE A 648 18.31 6.50 -6.43
C ILE A 648 18.44 5.02 -6.06
N GLY A 649 17.33 4.28 -6.00
CA GLY A 649 17.28 2.83 -5.79
C GLY A 649 15.85 2.32 -5.87
N TYR A 650 15.69 1.01 -6.06
CA TYR A 650 14.37 0.35 -6.09
C TYR A 650 14.49 -1.14 -5.79
N PHE A 651 13.35 -1.76 -5.47
CA PHE A 651 13.17 -3.20 -5.49
C PHE A 651 11.80 -3.52 -6.05
N ASP A 652 11.71 -4.45 -7.00
CA ASP A 652 10.45 -4.75 -7.68
C ASP A 652 10.29 -6.25 -7.98
N ARG A 653 9.05 -6.68 -8.24
CA ARG A 653 8.67 -8.06 -8.59
C ARG A 653 7.59 -8.05 -9.67
N GLY A 654 7.70 -8.97 -10.61
CA GLY A 654 6.57 -9.29 -11.50
C GLY A 654 5.33 -9.77 -10.73
N PRO A 655 4.19 -9.92 -11.43
CA PRO A 655 2.89 -10.03 -10.79
C PRO A 655 2.75 -11.28 -9.92
N ILE A 656 1.72 -11.33 -9.08
CA ILE A 656 1.39 -12.55 -8.31
C ILE A 656 1.19 -13.76 -9.25
N ASP A 657 0.49 -13.55 -10.37
CA ASP A 657 0.01 -14.55 -11.33
C ASP A 657 0.14 -14.00 -12.76
N ASP A 658 0.27 -14.86 -13.79
CA ASP A 658 0.41 -14.43 -15.20
C ASP A 658 -0.90 -14.44 -16.01
N GLU A 659 -2.00 -14.94 -15.46
CA GLU A 659 -3.32 -14.91 -16.10
C GLU A 659 -4.30 -13.96 -15.36
N ASN A 660 -4.22 -13.90 -14.02
CA ASN A 660 -5.18 -13.22 -13.15
C ASN A 660 -4.62 -11.93 -12.54
N MET A 661 -5.42 -10.86 -12.49
CA MET A 661 -5.12 -9.69 -11.65
C MET A 661 -5.38 -10.05 -10.18
N VAL A 662 -4.35 -9.94 -9.34
CA VAL A 662 -4.42 -10.23 -7.90
C VAL A 662 -3.79 -9.07 -7.13
N LEU A 663 -4.48 -8.58 -6.09
CA LEU A 663 -3.99 -7.48 -5.27
C LEU A 663 -2.68 -7.86 -4.55
N GLY A 664 -1.57 -7.21 -4.90
CA GLY A 664 -0.24 -7.56 -4.39
C GLY A 664 0.71 -6.37 -4.25
N GLY A 665 1.98 -6.66 -3.96
CA GLY A 665 3.00 -5.63 -3.76
C GLY A 665 2.91 -4.96 -2.39
N TYR A 666 3.51 -3.78 -2.19
CA TYR A 666 3.67 -3.21 -0.84
C TYR A 666 2.53 -2.31 -0.42
N TRP A 667 1.91 -2.59 0.74
CA TRP A 667 1.04 -1.63 1.42
C TRP A 667 1.85 -0.48 2.02
N SER A 668 2.98 -0.78 2.66
CA SER A 668 3.85 0.28 3.17
C SER A 668 5.31 -0.14 3.21
N VAL A 669 6.20 0.86 3.10
CA VAL A 669 7.65 0.66 3.18
C VAL A 669 8.26 1.68 4.12
N TYR A 670 8.77 1.23 5.26
CA TYR A 670 9.31 2.11 6.30
C TYR A 670 10.78 1.83 6.66
N TRP A 671 11.54 2.90 6.86
CA TRP A 671 12.89 2.85 7.42
C TRP A 671 12.82 2.76 8.95
N TYR A 672 13.47 1.76 9.54
CA TYR A 672 13.62 1.62 10.99
C TYR A 672 14.97 0.97 11.35
N ASN A 673 15.72 1.61 12.27
CA ASN A 673 16.97 1.09 12.85
C ASN A 673 17.98 0.48 11.85
N GLY A 674 18.25 1.17 10.73
CA GLY A 674 19.25 0.74 9.74
C GLY A 674 18.74 -0.28 8.70
N LYS A 675 17.44 -0.59 8.71
CA LYS A 675 16.77 -1.44 7.71
C LYS A 675 15.56 -0.72 7.13
N ILE A 676 15.12 -1.23 5.99
CA ILE A 676 13.84 -0.87 5.37
C ILE A 676 12.95 -2.11 5.46
N TYR A 677 11.72 -1.95 5.92
CA TYR A 677 10.71 -3.01 6.06
C TYR A 677 9.58 -2.72 5.09
N GLY A 678 9.28 -3.67 4.21
CA GLY A 678 8.17 -3.57 3.25
C GLY A 678 7.08 -4.58 3.59
N THR A 679 5.87 -4.11 3.87
CA THR A 679 4.72 -4.95 4.17
C THR A 679 4.00 -5.31 2.88
N GLU A 680 4.16 -6.55 2.42
CA GLU A 680 3.65 -7.02 1.14
C GLU A 680 2.25 -7.62 1.31
N ILE A 681 1.27 -7.05 0.62
CA ILE A 681 -0.18 -7.30 0.73
C ILE A 681 -0.50 -8.79 0.67
N ALA A 682 0.14 -9.52 -0.26
CA ALA A 682 -0.10 -10.93 -0.52
C ALA A 682 0.96 -11.83 0.14
N ARG A 683 2.25 -11.49 0.00
CA ARG A 683 3.38 -12.41 0.22
C ARG A 683 3.91 -12.44 1.66
N GLY A 684 3.86 -11.34 2.42
CA GLY A 684 4.42 -11.28 3.78
C GLY A 684 5.14 -9.97 4.12
N ILE A 685 6.31 -10.04 4.78
CA ILE A 685 7.13 -8.88 5.17
C ILE A 685 8.55 -9.04 4.64
N ASP A 686 8.98 -8.10 3.81
CA ASP A 686 10.35 -8.02 3.31
C ASP A 686 11.24 -7.11 4.15
N VAL A 687 12.53 -7.43 4.22
CA VAL A 687 13.55 -6.61 4.87
C VAL A 687 14.67 -6.30 3.89
N PHE A 688 15.10 -5.04 3.84
CA PHE A 688 16.18 -4.55 2.98
C PHE A 688 17.21 -3.73 3.76
N SER A 689 18.38 -3.52 3.13
CA SER A 689 19.36 -2.52 3.55
C SER A 689 19.92 -1.74 2.34
N LEU A 690 20.35 -0.50 2.59
CA LEU A 690 20.98 0.34 1.57
C LEU A 690 22.34 -0.22 1.15
N GLN A 691 22.68 -0.10 -0.13
CA GLN A 691 24.03 -0.29 -0.63
C GLN A 691 24.70 1.06 -0.93
N PRO A 692 26.01 1.22 -0.67
CA PRO A 692 26.79 2.31 -1.23
C PRO A 692 26.76 2.28 -2.76
N SER A 693 26.47 3.42 -3.38
CA SER A 693 26.21 3.56 -4.81
C SER A 693 26.85 4.84 -5.39
N GLN A 694 26.53 5.16 -6.64
CA GLN A 694 26.87 6.46 -7.22
C GLN A 694 26.10 7.63 -6.58
N TYR A 695 24.96 7.35 -5.94
CA TYR A 695 24.08 8.35 -5.33
C TYR A 695 24.31 8.52 -3.82
N LEU A 696 24.67 7.45 -3.10
CA LEU A 696 24.92 7.43 -1.66
C LEU A 696 26.30 6.85 -1.38
N THR A 697 27.21 7.60 -0.75
CA THR A 697 28.50 7.02 -0.34
C THR A 697 28.33 6.05 0.84
N ALA A 698 29.36 5.23 1.10
CA ALA A 698 29.38 4.37 2.28
C ALA A 698 29.30 5.15 3.61
N ASN A 699 29.70 6.43 3.62
CA ASN A 699 29.54 7.29 4.78
C ASN A 699 28.10 7.82 4.90
N GLU A 700 27.44 8.14 3.78
CA GLU A 700 26.02 8.55 3.78
C GLU A 700 25.11 7.41 4.26
N VAL A 701 25.33 6.18 3.77
CA VAL A 701 24.63 4.97 4.26
C VAL A 701 24.93 4.75 5.75
N GLY A 702 26.20 4.70 6.13
CA GLY A 702 26.62 4.50 7.52
C GLY A 702 26.26 5.66 8.47
N ALA A 703 25.85 6.81 7.95
CA ALA A 703 25.31 7.93 8.72
C ALA A 703 23.80 7.77 8.96
N ALA A 704 23.04 7.27 7.99
CA ALA A 704 21.64 6.89 8.18
C ALA A 704 21.50 5.72 9.17
N GLU A 705 22.36 4.69 9.08
CA GLU A 705 22.41 3.57 10.03
C GLU A 705 22.66 3.98 11.50
N VAL A 706 23.23 5.17 11.75
CA VAL A 706 23.51 5.67 13.10
C VAL A 706 22.65 6.87 13.50
N ALA A 707 21.63 7.19 12.71
CA ALA A 707 20.67 8.24 13.02
C ALA A 707 19.82 7.87 14.26
N ASP A 708 19.50 8.87 15.07
CA ASP A 708 18.66 8.77 16.25
C ASP A 708 17.25 9.23 15.91
N MET A 709 16.34 8.26 15.79
CA MET A 709 14.91 8.46 15.52
C MET A 709 14.06 8.23 16.77
N GLY A 710 14.68 7.98 17.93
CA GLY A 710 14.01 7.37 19.08
C GLY A 710 13.75 5.86 18.92
N GLU A 711 12.98 5.30 19.85
CA GLU A 711 12.61 3.87 19.88
C GLU A 711 11.16 3.61 19.41
N LEU A 712 10.43 4.64 18.97
CA LEU A 712 9.04 4.52 18.52
C LEU A 712 8.91 4.97 17.07
N PHE A 713 8.21 4.16 16.26
CA PHE A 713 7.73 4.56 14.93
C PHE A 713 6.27 4.12 14.80
N ASN A 714 5.41 5.05 14.41
CA ASN A 714 4.03 4.76 14.03
C ASN A 714 3.77 5.29 12.62
N PRO A 715 2.94 4.59 11.82
CA PRO A 715 2.32 5.14 10.62
C PRO A 715 1.74 6.55 10.86
N GLN A 716 1.82 7.41 9.85
CA GLN A 716 1.35 8.80 9.88
C GLN A 716 1.87 9.66 11.08
N GLN A 717 2.92 9.27 11.80
CA GLN A 717 3.49 10.02 12.94
C GLN A 717 4.99 10.30 12.74
N GLN A 718 5.34 11.55 12.44
CA GLN A 718 6.72 11.95 12.16
C GLN A 718 7.36 12.78 13.28
N PHE A 719 8.61 12.45 13.58
CA PHE A 719 9.49 13.14 14.53
C PHE A 719 10.78 13.57 13.82
N PRO A 720 11.45 14.67 14.24
CA PRO A 720 12.65 15.15 13.58
C PRO A 720 13.86 14.30 13.98
N VAL A 721 14.35 13.50 13.03
CA VAL A 721 15.52 12.62 13.20
C VAL A 721 16.79 13.45 13.39
N ARG A 722 17.71 12.94 14.21
CA ARG A 722 18.98 13.60 14.56
C ARG A 722 20.16 12.69 14.28
N TRP A 723 21.35 13.26 14.12
CA TRP A 723 22.58 12.49 13.92
C TRP A 723 23.58 12.72 15.06
N PRO A 724 24.17 11.66 15.64
CA PRO A 724 25.20 11.81 16.65
C PRO A 724 26.51 12.33 16.04
N SER A 725 27.30 13.06 16.82
CA SER A 725 28.62 13.58 16.41
C SER A 725 29.68 12.48 16.29
N LYS A 726 29.48 11.54 15.36
CA LYS A 726 30.38 10.43 15.02
C LYS A 726 31.18 10.77 13.76
N PRO A 727 32.43 10.27 13.61
CA PRO A 727 33.23 10.51 12.40
C PRO A 727 32.54 10.09 11.09
N VAL A 728 31.70 9.05 11.07
CA VAL A 728 30.93 8.65 9.86
C VAL A 728 29.96 9.75 9.39
N VAL A 729 29.26 10.42 10.31
CA VAL A 729 28.34 11.53 9.98
C VAL A 729 29.12 12.73 9.45
N ALA A 730 30.27 13.05 10.05
CA ALA A 730 31.14 14.10 9.52
C ALA A 730 31.70 13.75 8.12
N LYS A 731 32.01 12.47 7.85
CA LYS A 731 32.42 12.00 6.52
C LYS A 731 31.27 12.09 5.48
N ALA A 732 30.02 11.82 5.88
CA ALA A 732 28.85 11.96 4.99
C ALA A 732 28.69 13.40 4.49
N TYR A 733 28.71 14.39 5.39
CA TYR A 733 28.71 15.80 4.99
C TYR A 733 29.95 16.16 4.16
N LEU A 734 31.14 15.61 4.47
CA LEU A 734 32.36 15.86 3.70
C LEU A 734 32.25 15.34 2.26
N ASP A 735 31.64 14.17 2.05
CA ASP A 735 31.37 13.63 0.71
C ASP A 735 30.41 14.54 -0.07
N GLN A 736 29.31 14.96 0.57
CA GLN A 736 28.34 15.88 -0.03
C GLN A 736 28.96 17.23 -0.40
N LEU A 737 29.72 17.85 0.52
CA LEU A 737 30.40 19.13 0.30
C LEU A 737 31.52 19.03 -0.75
N THR A 738 32.21 17.89 -0.85
CA THR A 738 33.22 17.66 -1.90
C THR A 738 32.53 17.45 -3.26
N ARG A 739 31.43 16.68 -3.31
CA ARG A 739 30.60 16.43 -4.50
C ARG A 739 29.92 17.70 -5.03
N ARG A 740 29.52 18.61 -4.13
CA ARG A 740 29.02 19.97 -4.44
C ARG A 740 30.15 20.98 -4.71
N GLY A 741 31.42 20.59 -4.69
CA GLY A 741 32.58 21.45 -4.99
C GLY A 741 32.92 22.50 -3.92
N ALA A 742 32.25 22.49 -2.76
CA ALA A 742 32.43 23.45 -1.67
C ALA A 742 33.73 23.21 -0.88
N ILE A 743 34.24 21.98 -0.86
CA ILE A 743 35.53 21.61 -0.26
C ILE A 743 36.46 21.09 -1.36
N ALA A 744 37.65 21.70 -1.48
CA ALA A 744 38.68 21.25 -2.41
C ALA A 744 39.27 19.89 -1.99
N GLU A 745 39.54 19.01 -2.97
CA GLU A 745 40.02 17.63 -2.77
C GLU A 745 41.21 17.51 -1.80
N THR A 746 42.15 18.45 -1.85
CA THR A 746 43.32 18.48 -0.96
C THR A 746 42.95 18.73 0.50
N MET A 747 41.95 19.58 0.76
CA MET A 747 41.41 19.80 2.10
C MET A 747 40.53 18.63 2.54
N ALA A 748 39.75 18.04 1.62
CA ALA A 748 38.99 16.83 1.89
C ALA A 748 39.89 15.67 2.35
N ALA A 749 41.03 15.45 1.69
CA ALA A 749 42.01 14.43 2.09
C ALA A 749 42.61 14.67 3.50
N GLU A 750 42.83 15.92 3.89
CA GLU A 750 43.29 16.24 5.26
C GLU A 750 42.20 16.05 6.33
N LEU A 751 40.95 16.41 6.00
CA LEU A 751 39.77 16.18 6.83
C LEU A 751 39.52 14.68 7.04
N TYR A 752 39.57 13.89 5.96
CA TYR A 752 39.47 12.43 6.00
C TYR A 752 40.49 11.80 6.93
N GLN A 753 41.78 12.14 6.76
CA GLN A 753 42.85 11.61 7.62
C GLN A 753 42.64 11.98 9.10
N ALA A 754 42.11 13.18 9.39
CA ALA A 754 41.79 13.58 10.75
C ALA A 754 40.59 12.78 11.32
N LEU A 755 39.56 12.53 10.51
CA LEU A 755 38.39 11.75 10.88
C LEU A 755 38.71 10.26 11.09
N ASP A 756 39.51 9.63 10.23
CA ASP A 756 39.99 8.25 10.41
C ASP A 756 40.82 8.07 11.69
N SER A 757 41.67 9.05 11.99
CA SER A 757 42.44 9.09 13.24
C SER A 757 41.53 9.22 14.46
N SER A 758 40.46 10.00 14.34
CA SER A 758 39.47 10.23 15.41
C SER A 758 38.63 8.98 15.69
N ASP A 759 38.14 8.34 14.63
CA ASP A 759 37.35 7.11 14.68
C ASP A 759 38.12 5.97 15.35
N SER A 760 39.39 5.79 14.93
CA SER A 760 40.33 4.84 15.53
C SER A 760 40.54 5.07 17.03
N LEU A 761 40.55 6.33 17.49
CA LEU A 761 40.71 6.69 18.91
C LEU A 761 39.42 6.51 19.71
N LEU A 762 38.28 6.94 19.18
CA LEU A 762 36.97 6.82 19.82
C LEU A 762 36.56 5.35 20.01
N ALA A 763 36.81 4.50 19.02
CA ALA A 763 36.62 3.04 19.13
C ALA A 763 37.44 2.42 20.27
N GLN A 764 38.63 2.97 20.54
CA GLN A 764 39.50 2.57 21.67
C GLN A 764 39.19 3.31 22.98
N ARG A 765 38.22 4.22 22.99
CA ARG A 765 37.93 5.18 24.09
C ARG A 765 39.16 5.99 24.52
N ALA A 766 40.06 6.24 23.58
CA ALA A 766 41.30 6.98 23.77
C ALA A 766 41.11 8.48 23.51
N LYS A 767 41.93 9.30 24.17
CA LYS A 767 41.91 10.77 24.07
C LYS A 767 43.22 11.29 23.50
N ASP A 768 43.14 12.19 22.54
CA ASP A 768 44.29 12.82 21.89
C ASP A 768 44.02 14.30 21.61
N GLN A 769 44.66 15.14 22.42
CA GLN A 769 44.58 16.62 22.35
C GLN A 769 45.14 17.21 21.04
N LYS A 770 46.01 16.47 20.33
CA LYS A 770 46.58 16.90 19.04
C LYS A 770 45.63 16.61 17.88
N VAL A 771 44.94 15.45 17.89
CA VAL A 771 43.87 15.14 16.92
C VAL A 771 42.69 16.08 17.15
N ALA A 772 42.25 16.25 18.40
CA ALA A 772 41.24 17.25 18.78
C ALA A 772 41.62 18.68 18.34
N GLY A 773 42.88 19.07 18.51
CA GLY A 773 43.39 20.37 18.04
C GLY A 773 43.33 20.50 16.51
N ARG A 774 43.69 19.45 15.76
CA ARG A 774 43.64 19.46 14.30
C ARG A 774 42.20 19.59 13.78
N LEU A 775 41.25 18.86 14.35
CA LEU A 775 39.83 18.94 13.96
C LEU A 775 39.28 20.36 14.09
N VAL A 776 39.53 21.05 15.21
CA VAL A 776 39.05 22.43 15.42
C VAL A 776 39.70 23.44 14.45
N ILE A 777 40.98 23.24 14.12
CA ILE A 777 41.64 24.05 13.09
C ILE A 777 41.00 23.80 11.72
N LEU A 778 40.80 22.54 11.33
CA LEU A 778 40.20 22.20 10.04
C LEU A 778 38.74 22.66 9.94
N ALA A 779 37.95 22.54 11.01
CA ALA A 779 36.60 23.10 11.09
C ALA A 779 36.57 24.63 10.91
N SER A 780 37.62 25.33 11.37
CA SER A 780 37.76 26.78 11.18
C SER A 780 38.21 27.17 9.77
N LEU A 781 38.79 26.24 9.00
CA LEU A 781 39.23 26.43 7.61
C LEU A 781 38.17 26.02 6.59
N ALA A 782 37.33 25.02 6.93
CA ALA A 782 36.21 24.58 6.10
C ALA A 782 35.00 25.54 6.15
N ASN A 783 34.92 26.41 7.16
CA ASN A 783 33.86 27.42 7.29
C ASN A 783 34.07 28.60 6.32
N VAL A 784 33.79 28.37 5.04
CA VAL A 784 33.86 29.38 3.97
C VAL A 784 32.45 29.90 3.68
N ASN A 785 32.25 31.22 3.59
CA ASN A 785 30.99 31.81 3.13
C ASN A 785 30.66 31.31 1.72
N ASN A 786 29.45 30.81 1.53
CA ASN A 786 28.92 30.41 0.23
C ASN A 786 27.79 31.38 -0.20
N GLU A 787 27.40 31.36 -1.47
CA GLU A 787 26.23 32.10 -1.99
C GLU A 787 24.99 31.20 -2.11
N ASN A 788 25.08 29.94 -1.68
CA ASN A 788 23.99 28.96 -1.61
C ASN A 788 23.73 28.58 -0.14
N ASP A 789 22.51 28.81 0.33
CA ASP A 789 22.12 28.66 1.74
C ASP A 789 22.16 27.20 2.23
N GLU A 790 21.75 26.21 1.42
CA GLU A 790 21.88 24.78 1.77
C GLU A 790 23.35 24.40 2.03
N VAL A 791 24.27 24.90 1.20
CA VAL A 791 25.69 24.59 1.33
C VAL A 791 26.28 25.31 2.55
N GLU A 792 25.78 26.48 2.94
CA GLU A 792 26.14 27.09 4.24
C GLU A 792 25.56 26.29 5.43
N GLU A 793 24.31 25.84 5.39
CA GLU A 793 23.70 24.93 6.39
C GLU A 793 24.52 23.65 6.57
N MET A 794 24.79 22.95 5.47
CA MET A 794 25.59 21.72 5.43
C MET A 794 27.02 21.95 5.94
N THR A 795 27.63 23.09 5.62
CA THR A 795 28.95 23.48 6.14
C THR A 795 28.93 23.79 7.64
N ARG A 796 27.87 24.44 8.14
CA ARG A 796 27.68 24.70 9.58
C ARG A 796 27.55 23.36 10.34
N ALA A 797 26.63 22.49 9.91
CA ALA A 797 26.43 21.15 10.49
C ALA A 797 27.71 20.30 10.47
N PHE A 798 28.43 20.28 9.34
CA PHE A 798 29.74 19.62 9.23
C PHE A 798 30.75 20.15 10.25
N THR A 799 30.95 21.47 10.31
CA THR A 799 31.97 22.05 11.20
C THR A 799 31.60 21.91 12.68
N ASP A 800 30.32 21.92 13.05
CA ASP A 800 29.88 21.65 14.42
C ASP A 800 30.07 20.17 14.81
N SER A 801 29.82 19.22 13.90
CA SER A 801 30.17 17.82 14.10
C SER A 801 31.67 17.64 14.36
N LEU A 802 32.54 18.31 13.60
CA LEU A 802 33.99 18.33 13.85
C LEU A 802 34.36 18.91 15.23
N LYS A 803 33.66 19.94 15.72
CA LYS A 803 33.91 20.58 17.02
C LYS A 803 33.54 19.67 18.19
N GLU A 804 32.45 18.91 18.07
CA GLU A 804 31.99 17.95 19.09
C GLU A 804 32.81 16.65 19.09
N ILE A 805 33.18 16.10 17.92
CA ILE A 805 34.16 14.99 17.84
C ILE A 805 35.49 15.40 18.51
N ALA A 806 35.93 16.64 18.30
CA ALA A 806 37.13 17.19 18.94
C ALA A 806 37.01 17.42 20.45
N LYS A 807 35.79 17.42 21.00
CA LYS A 807 35.50 17.61 22.44
C LYS A 807 35.51 16.27 23.17
N ASP A 808 34.99 15.21 22.56
CA ASP A 808 35.06 13.85 23.13
C ASP A 808 36.50 13.32 23.21
N LEU A 809 37.35 13.72 22.26
CA LEU A 809 38.78 13.40 22.23
C LEU A 809 39.66 14.16 23.26
N ARG A 810 39.10 15.05 24.10
CA ARG A 810 39.86 15.90 25.05
C ARG A 810 39.98 15.35 26.45
#